data_AF-A0AA87YXE6-F1
#
_entry.id   AF-A0AA87YXE6-F1
#
_cell.length_a   1.000
_cell.length_b   1.000
_cell.length_c   1.000
_cell.angle_alpha   90.00
_cell.angle_beta   90.00
_cell.angle_gamma   90.00
#
_symmetry.space_group_name_H-M   'P 1'
#
loop_
_entity.id
_entity.type
_entity.pdbx_description
1 polymer ?
#
loop_
_entity_poly.entity_id
_entity_poly.type
_entity_poly.pdbx_seq_one_letter_code
_entity_poly.pdbx_strand_id
1 'polypeptide(L)'
;MENVALDLKRWEEKQRSFSKMLEKLHSLVSSEVRDLHKGLESMRSSLQTQLERLMEREKEILLKASQFESVLLDLEEKKRDVESIQSLIYMKCDELELKQNQYNVIQISVKEKEAEFDHLQKSVSEAAKKLKLLEKTIDQKSKEAESKSKELDSIQEMLKKFDDITQLIEKQLNVMRKSFDDCSKEYELKKEQLKQCQISIEDCGKEVKLKENSLNLIQSLIDECSKKLELKEKRLDVVRKLKERNLESLRKSMKQYAYEFEMKEQKWENLVKELEMKDELHESKFEELDLMHKKVNDCLIEVETKEKNLALLQELVEKRFGELEMKESEFERRNEFKLAKSEFKLIRKSTKSGLKEVKLERLEPSYRSCMTKGKKDLYESICPVGTNGQASQLRPTICSVENATDAAESIQKLIERGEIIHAIRHVCELKLTEKFSPVPLLIEYLEDAENYTTLFCREKKSVEEKKKVADKEAAALRAAMECLKDFNLDSEFPSDKIPKRIRALENKDRAFALEIEQMKKRRRISSLCPLDQPSQQGNIKRPQPMAKSPGGCVKMNFCCARRLDCSFLSVVARNTNGTVLSIWCRKTPRSDPLAGEALAAHGALTLASSSEWEEITLEGDSEPVISYLQGSCEPGLAISNIVSKSVGLLRSFKSAVPICVTPEANAMAHNVSQWAVRNNVQDGPSWMCCLTLSVSFPFAFDILEL
;
A
#
# COMPACT_ATOMS: atom_id res chain seq x y z
N MET A 1 217.89 -69.07 -121.96
CA MET A 1 216.50 -68.57 -122.10
C MET A 1 215.70 -68.90 -120.83
N GLU A 2 216.13 -68.39 -119.66
CA GLU A 2 215.47 -68.75 -118.38
C GLU A 2 214.58 -67.65 -117.79
N ASN A 3 214.77 -66.39 -118.16
CA ASN A 3 214.06 -65.27 -117.52
C ASN A 3 212.56 -65.16 -117.85
N VAL A 4 212.07 -65.78 -118.93
CA VAL A 4 210.66 -65.63 -119.38
C VAL A 4 209.67 -66.46 -118.55
N ALA A 5 210.12 -67.56 -117.93
CA ALA A 5 209.24 -68.47 -117.20
C ALA A 5 208.77 -67.94 -115.82
N LEU A 6 209.54 -67.05 -115.20
CA LEU A 6 209.23 -66.51 -113.86
C LEU A 6 208.15 -65.42 -113.87
N ASP A 7 208.17 -64.54 -114.88
CA ASP A 7 207.22 -63.42 -114.95
C ASP A 7 205.78 -63.88 -115.23
N LEU A 8 205.60 -64.96 -116.01
CA LEU A 8 204.28 -65.51 -116.31
C LEU A 8 203.56 -65.99 -115.04
N LYS A 9 204.28 -66.73 -114.18
CA LYS A 9 203.73 -67.31 -112.94
C LYS A 9 203.31 -66.22 -111.94
N ARG A 10 204.06 -65.12 -111.89
CA ARG A 10 203.78 -63.95 -111.03
C ARG A 10 202.56 -63.15 -111.50
N TRP A 11 202.18 -63.28 -112.77
CA TRP A 11 200.99 -62.64 -113.33
C TRP A 11 199.70 -63.42 -113.03
N GLU A 12 199.74 -64.75 -113.14
CA GLU A 12 198.59 -65.62 -112.84
C GLU A 12 198.11 -65.48 -111.38
N GLU A 13 199.03 -65.39 -110.41
CA GLU A 13 198.67 -65.19 -109.00
C GLU A 13 197.96 -63.85 -108.74
N LYS A 14 198.37 -62.78 -109.45
CA LYS A 14 197.68 -61.48 -109.40
C LYS A 14 196.28 -61.55 -110.00
N GLN A 15 196.11 -62.19 -111.15
CA GLN A 15 194.80 -62.44 -111.77
C GLN A 15 193.87 -63.17 -110.77
N ARG A 16 194.35 -64.27 -110.18
CA ARG A 16 193.59 -65.08 -109.22
C ARG A 16 193.25 -64.33 -107.94
N SER A 17 194.11 -63.41 -107.49
CA SER A 17 193.83 -62.50 -106.38
C SER A 17 192.75 -61.48 -106.73
N PHE A 18 192.78 -60.91 -107.94
CA PHE A 18 191.79 -59.92 -108.38
C PHE A 18 190.39 -60.53 -108.54
N SER A 19 190.26 -61.71 -109.16
CA SER A 19 188.96 -62.39 -109.29
C SER A 19 188.33 -62.69 -107.93
N LYS A 20 189.10 -63.16 -106.94
CA LYS A 20 188.59 -63.37 -105.57
C LYS A 20 188.12 -62.07 -104.88
N MET A 21 188.76 -60.94 -105.18
CA MET A 21 188.32 -59.63 -104.69
C MET A 21 187.02 -59.20 -105.36
N LEU A 22 186.91 -59.41 -106.68
CA LEU A 22 185.71 -59.12 -107.48
C LEU A 22 184.51 -59.98 -107.05
N GLU A 23 184.69 -61.28 -106.82
CA GLU A 23 183.64 -62.15 -106.28
C GLU A 23 183.18 -61.70 -104.88
N LYS A 24 184.11 -61.34 -103.98
CA LYS A 24 183.76 -60.80 -102.67
C LYS A 24 182.99 -59.48 -102.77
N LEU A 25 183.42 -58.56 -103.62
CA LEU A 25 182.74 -57.28 -103.82
C LEU A 25 181.34 -57.48 -104.41
N HIS A 26 181.22 -58.32 -105.45
CA HIS A 26 179.93 -58.67 -106.06
C HIS A 26 179.00 -59.38 -105.08
N SER A 27 179.53 -60.27 -104.23
CA SER A 27 178.77 -60.92 -103.16
C SER A 27 178.24 -59.90 -102.15
N LEU A 28 179.09 -58.96 -101.69
CA LEU A 28 178.73 -57.93 -100.73
C LEU A 28 177.66 -56.97 -101.29
N VAL A 29 177.90 -56.40 -102.48
CA VAL A 29 176.95 -55.51 -103.16
C VAL A 29 175.64 -56.24 -103.46
N SER A 30 175.69 -57.52 -103.85
CA SER A 30 174.49 -58.33 -104.05
C SER A 30 173.73 -58.60 -102.75
N SER A 31 174.39 -58.73 -101.59
CA SER A 31 173.68 -58.77 -100.29
C SER A 31 173.07 -57.43 -99.92
N GLU A 32 173.82 -56.32 -100.00
CA GLU A 32 173.32 -54.98 -99.63
C GLU A 32 172.14 -54.56 -100.50
N VAL A 33 172.20 -54.78 -101.82
CA VAL A 33 171.09 -54.51 -102.75
C VAL A 33 169.87 -55.38 -102.44
N ARG A 34 170.04 -56.66 -102.07
CA ARG A 34 168.92 -57.52 -101.66
C ARG A 34 168.28 -57.04 -100.36
N ASP A 35 169.05 -56.61 -99.38
CA ASP A 35 168.52 -56.19 -98.09
C ASP A 35 167.88 -54.79 -98.16
N LEU A 36 168.42 -53.87 -98.96
CA LEU A 36 167.75 -52.62 -99.36
C LEU A 36 166.43 -52.89 -100.10
N HIS A 37 166.41 -53.83 -101.04
CA HIS A 37 165.20 -54.19 -101.77
C HIS A 37 164.13 -54.78 -100.83
N LYS A 38 164.49 -55.70 -99.91
CA LYS A 38 163.59 -56.20 -98.87
C LYS A 38 163.08 -55.08 -97.96
N GLY A 39 163.93 -54.13 -97.59
CA GLY A 39 163.56 -52.98 -96.76
C GLY A 39 162.53 -52.07 -97.46
N LEU A 40 162.76 -51.75 -98.73
CA LEU A 40 161.82 -50.99 -99.56
C LEU A 40 160.51 -51.75 -99.81
N GLU A 41 160.57 -53.06 -100.02
CA GLU A 41 159.39 -53.92 -100.23
C GLU A 41 158.54 -54.05 -98.94
N SER A 42 159.21 -54.17 -97.79
CA SER A 42 158.56 -54.12 -96.48
C SER A 42 157.92 -52.75 -96.21
N MET A 43 158.60 -51.66 -96.56
CA MET A 43 158.07 -50.30 -96.44
C MET A 43 156.87 -50.08 -97.37
N ARG A 44 156.94 -50.55 -98.63
CA ARG A 44 155.83 -50.54 -99.60
C ARG A 44 154.62 -51.27 -99.04
N SER A 45 154.82 -52.51 -98.56
CA SER A 45 153.77 -53.32 -97.95
C SER A 45 153.14 -52.62 -96.74
N SER A 46 153.96 -52.05 -95.85
CA SER A 46 153.49 -51.30 -94.68
C SER A 46 152.68 -50.06 -95.05
N LEU A 47 153.15 -49.26 -96.02
CA LEU A 47 152.44 -48.07 -96.51
C LEU A 47 151.13 -48.44 -97.19
N GLN A 48 151.10 -49.54 -97.97
CA GLN A 48 149.88 -50.02 -98.60
C GLN A 48 148.85 -50.48 -97.56
N THR A 49 149.26 -51.24 -96.53
CA THR A 49 148.38 -51.58 -95.39
C THR A 49 147.90 -50.33 -94.63
N GLN A 50 148.72 -49.28 -94.50
CA GLN A 50 148.28 -48.02 -93.90
C GLN A 50 147.25 -47.28 -94.78
N LEU A 51 147.47 -47.25 -96.10
CA LEU A 51 146.54 -46.64 -97.05
C LEU A 51 145.18 -47.36 -97.02
N GLU A 52 145.17 -48.69 -97.06
CA GLU A 52 143.94 -49.50 -96.95
C GLU A 52 143.19 -49.23 -95.63
N ARG A 53 143.90 -49.12 -94.50
CA ARG A 53 143.30 -48.73 -93.20
C ARG A 53 142.75 -47.30 -93.19
N LEU A 54 143.36 -46.37 -93.91
CA LEU A 54 142.85 -44.99 -94.03
C LEU A 54 141.60 -44.94 -94.92
N MET A 55 141.60 -45.64 -96.05
CA MET A 55 140.44 -45.79 -96.94
C MET A 55 139.25 -46.42 -96.20
N GLU A 56 139.47 -47.42 -95.34
CA GLU A 56 138.37 -48.03 -94.58
C GLU A 56 137.85 -47.10 -93.47
N ARG A 57 138.73 -46.36 -92.79
CA ARG A 57 138.32 -45.31 -91.84
C ARG A 57 137.54 -44.19 -92.51
N GLU A 58 137.90 -43.80 -93.72
CA GLU A 58 137.17 -42.81 -94.51
C GLU A 58 135.74 -43.28 -94.81
N LYS A 59 135.55 -44.54 -95.22
CA LYS A 59 134.21 -45.15 -95.37
C LYS A 59 133.44 -45.17 -94.05
N GLU A 60 134.06 -45.56 -92.94
CA GLU A 60 133.42 -45.52 -91.62
C GLU A 60 132.98 -44.10 -91.23
N ILE A 61 133.81 -43.10 -91.51
CA ILE A 61 133.50 -41.68 -91.23
C ILE A 61 132.33 -41.22 -92.10
N LEU A 62 132.32 -41.55 -93.39
CA LEU A 62 131.21 -41.23 -94.30
C LEU A 62 129.90 -41.91 -93.89
N LEU A 63 129.96 -43.17 -93.45
CA LEU A 63 128.79 -43.90 -92.92
C LEU A 63 128.29 -43.29 -91.60
N LYS A 64 129.19 -42.88 -90.71
CA LYS A 64 128.83 -42.18 -89.46
C LYS A 64 128.27 -40.79 -89.75
N ALA A 65 128.80 -40.07 -90.74
CA ALA A 65 128.29 -38.77 -91.16
C ALA A 65 126.85 -38.87 -91.68
N SER A 66 126.53 -39.83 -92.55
CA SER A 66 125.15 -40.03 -93.01
C SER A 66 124.20 -40.52 -91.90
N GLN A 67 124.70 -41.31 -90.94
CA GLN A 67 123.94 -41.64 -89.72
C GLN A 67 123.65 -40.38 -88.88
N PHE A 68 124.64 -39.51 -88.65
CA PHE A 68 124.44 -38.25 -87.92
C PHE A 68 123.47 -37.31 -88.64
N GLU A 69 123.48 -37.26 -89.97
CA GLU A 69 122.56 -36.43 -90.75
C GLU A 69 121.12 -36.96 -90.70
N SER A 70 120.92 -38.28 -90.70
CA SER A 70 119.61 -38.90 -90.40
C SER A 70 119.13 -38.53 -88.99
N VAL A 71 120.00 -38.64 -87.97
CA VAL A 71 119.65 -38.27 -86.59
C VAL A 71 119.35 -36.77 -86.46
N LEU A 72 120.02 -35.91 -87.24
CA LEU A 72 119.75 -34.48 -87.25
C LEU A 72 118.35 -34.18 -87.80
N LEU A 73 117.97 -34.81 -88.91
CA LEU A 73 116.62 -34.68 -89.49
C LEU A 73 115.53 -35.19 -88.53
N ASP A 74 115.77 -36.33 -87.86
CA ASP A 74 114.87 -36.86 -86.83
C ASP A 74 114.71 -35.86 -85.66
N LEU A 75 115.81 -35.24 -85.21
CA LEU A 75 115.78 -34.22 -84.16
C LEU A 75 115.07 -32.93 -84.59
N GLU A 76 115.19 -32.52 -85.85
CA GLU A 76 114.46 -31.36 -86.40
C GLU A 76 112.96 -31.64 -86.57
N GLU A 77 112.56 -32.87 -86.89
CA GLU A 77 111.16 -33.29 -86.82
C GLU A 77 110.65 -33.28 -85.37
N LYS A 78 111.38 -33.90 -84.43
CA LYS A 78 110.98 -33.93 -83.02
C LYS A 78 110.95 -32.54 -82.39
N LYS A 79 111.79 -31.61 -82.84
CA LYS A 79 111.70 -30.19 -82.47
C LYS A 79 110.38 -29.57 -82.92
N ARG A 80 109.97 -29.79 -84.18
CA ARG A 80 108.68 -29.30 -84.72
C ARG A 80 107.49 -29.93 -84.00
N ASP A 81 107.57 -31.22 -83.64
CA ASP A 81 106.56 -31.89 -82.81
C ASP A 81 106.41 -31.20 -81.45
N VAL A 82 107.53 -30.91 -80.77
CA VAL A 82 107.55 -30.22 -79.47
C VAL A 82 106.98 -28.80 -79.58
N GLU A 83 107.33 -28.04 -80.62
CA GLU A 83 106.77 -26.70 -80.88
C GLU A 83 105.25 -26.75 -81.12
N SER A 84 104.77 -27.76 -81.86
CA SER A 84 103.33 -27.99 -82.09
C SER A 84 102.59 -28.37 -80.80
N ILE A 85 103.14 -29.29 -80.01
CA ILE A 85 102.61 -29.69 -78.70
C ILE A 85 102.58 -28.49 -77.74
N GLN A 86 103.64 -27.67 -77.72
CA GLN A 86 103.69 -26.46 -76.89
C GLN A 86 102.59 -25.47 -77.27
N SER A 87 102.34 -25.25 -78.56
CA SER A 87 101.23 -24.41 -79.03
C SER A 87 99.86 -24.97 -78.61
N LEU A 88 99.67 -26.29 -78.69
CA LEU A 88 98.43 -26.95 -78.25
C LEU A 88 98.24 -26.86 -76.74
N ILE A 89 99.32 -26.98 -75.95
CA ILE A 89 99.29 -26.80 -74.49
C ILE A 89 98.82 -25.38 -74.16
N TYR A 90 99.38 -24.33 -74.78
CA TYR A 90 98.94 -22.95 -74.54
C TYR A 90 97.43 -22.77 -74.84
N MET A 91 96.97 -23.21 -76.01
CA MET A 91 95.53 -23.13 -76.34
C MET A 91 94.62 -23.88 -75.34
N LYS A 92 95.09 -25.01 -74.80
CA LYS A 92 94.34 -25.77 -73.79
C LYS A 92 94.41 -25.17 -72.39
N CYS A 93 95.47 -24.44 -72.05
CA CYS A 93 95.53 -23.64 -70.83
C CYS A 93 94.49 -22.51 -70.87
N ASP A 94 94.40 -21.76 -71.97
CA ASP A 94 93.41 -20.69 -72.15
C ASP A 94 91.96 -21.23 -72.09
N GLU A 95 91.69 -22.38 -72.74
CA GLU A 95 90.39 -23.04 -72.67
C GLU A 95 90.03 -23.46 -71.23
N LEU A 96 91.00 -24.01 -70.48
CA LEU A 96 90.81 -24.39 -69.08
C LEU A 96 90.57 -23.18 -68.18
N GLU A 97 91.26 -22.06 -68.39
CA GLU A 97 91.03 -20.82 -67.64
C GLU A 97 89.63 -20.26 -67.89
N LEU A 98 89.17 -20.23 -69.15
CA LEU A 98 87.81 -19.84 -69.49
C LEU A 98 86.76 -20.76 -68.84
N LYS A 99 87.02 -22.07 -68.81
CA LYS A 99 86.14 -23.04 -68.14
C LYS A 99 86.14 -22.89 -66.62
N GLN A 100 87.29 -22.61 -66.00
CA GLN A 100 87.39 -22.34 -64.57
C GLN A 100 86.62 -21.06 -64.20
N ASN A 101 86.73 -20.01 -65.01
CA ASN A 101 85.97 -18.77 -64.81
C ASN A 101 84.46 -18.99 -64.95
N GLN A 102 84.01 -19.77 -65.95
CA GLN A 102 82.61 -20.20 -66.07
C GLN A 102 82.13 -20.99 -64.85
N TYR A 103 82.94 -21.94 -64.37
CA TYR A 103 82.64 -22.73 -63.17
C TYR A 103 82.51 -21.84 -61.92
N ASN A 104 83.42 -20.89 -61.73
CA ASN A 104 83.39 -19.96 -60.59
C ASN A 104 82.11 -19.12 -60.57
N VAL A 105 81.67 -18.59 -61.73
CA VAL A 105 80.42 -17.82 -61.85
C VAL A 105 79.20 -18.69 -61.53
N ILE A 106 79.15 -19.92 -62.05
CA ILE A 106 78.06 -20.87 -61.74
C ILE A 106 78.06 -21.19 -60.23
N GLN A 107 79.22 -21.42 -59.63
CA GLN A 107 79.34 -21.72 -58.20
C GLN A 107 78.86 -20.57 -57.30
N ILE A 108 79.11 -19.32 -57.69
CA ILE A 108 78.57 -18.13 -56.98
C ILE A 108 77.05 -18.12 -57.09
N SER A 109 76.50 -18.26 -58.30
CA SER A 109 75.04 -18.23 -58.52
C SER A 109 74.30 -19.38 -57.83
N VAL A 110 74.90 -20.57 -57.75
CA VAL A 110 74.37 -21.70 -56.97
C VAL A 110 74.28 -21.34 -55.49
N LYS A 111 75.33 -20.76 -54.89
CA LYS A 111 75.32 -20.32 -53.49
C LYS A 111 74.26 -19.24 -53.20
N GLU A 112 74.05 -18.32 -54.14
CA GLU A 112 72.98 -17.32 -54.04
C GLU A 112 71.60 -18.00 -54.03
N LYS A 113 71.37 -19.00 -54.88
CA LYS A 113 70.10 -19.75 -54.92
C LYS A 113 69.90 -20.68 -53.73
N GLU A 114 70.96 -21.26 -53.19
CA GLU A 114 70.93 -21.99 -51.90
C GLU A 114 70.48 -21.05 -50.77
N ALA A 115 71.04 -19.83 -50.69
CA ALA A 115 70.65 -18.84 -49.69
C ALA A 115 69.21 -18.32 -49.86
N GLU A 116 68.74 -18.10 -51.09
CA GLU A 116 67.33 -17.80 -51.39
C GLU A 116 66.40 -18.93 -50.93
N PHE A 117 66.75 -20.17 -51.22
CA PHE A 117 65.96 -21.35 -50.84
C PHE A 117 65.88 -21.50 -49.30
N ASP A 118 66.99 -21.33 -48.60
CA ASP A 118 67.06 -21.31 -47.14
C ASP A 118 66.13 -20.25 -46.52
N HIS A 119 66.10 -19.05 -47.12
CA HIS A 119 65.21 -17.97 -46.69
C HIS A 119 63.73 -18.32 -46.94
N LEU A 120 63.40 -18.86 -48.11
CA LEU A 120 62.05 -19.33 -48.43
C LEU A 120 61.61 -20.46 -47.49
N GLN A 121 62.47 -21.43 -47.18
CA GLN A 121 62.18 -22.52 -46.27
C GLN A 121 61.90 -22.03 -44.84
N LYS A 122 62.65 -21.04 -44.36
CA LYS A 122 62.39 -20.36 -43.06
C LYS A 122 61.04 -19.65 -43.06
N SER A 123 60.75 -18.86 -44.10
CA SER A 123 59.47 -18.15 -44.27
C SER A 123 58.27 -19.10 -44.31
N VAL A 124 58.36 -20.20 -45.07
CA VAL A 124 57.33 -21.26 -45.11
C VAL A 124 57.14 -21.94 -43.76
N SER A 125 58.24 -22.20 -43.01
CA SER A 125 58.16 -22.74 -41.64
C SER A 125 57.42 -21.81 -40.68
N GLU A 126 57.64 -20.49 -40.78
CA GLU A 126 56.90 -19.50 -40.01
C GLU A 126 55.43 -19.39 -40.42
N ALA A 127 55.13 -19.41 -41.72
CA ALA A 127 53.77 -19.42 -42.23
C ALA A 127 52.99 -20.64 -41.72
N ALA A 128 53.60 -21.83 -41.73
CA ALA A 128 53.00 -23.05 -41.20
C ALA A 128 52.73 -22.96 -39.68
N LYS A 129 53.63 -22.35 -38.90
CA LYS A 129 53.41 -22.09 -37.46
C LYS A 129 52.24 -21.13 -37.22
N LYS A 130 52.15 -20.05 -38.01
CA LYS A 130 51.05 -19.07 -37.95
C LYS A 130 49.71 -19.71 -38.30
N LEU A 131 49.66 -20.54 -39.37
CA LEU A 131 48.46 -21.26 -39.79
C LEU A 131 47.96 -22.21 -38.70
N LYS A 132 48.85 -23.00 -38.08
CA LYS A 132 48.52 -23.89 -36.95
C LYS A 132 48.02 -23.16 -35.70
N LEU A 133 48.36 -21.88 -35.51
CA LEU A 133 47.82 -21.05 -34.44
C LEU A 133 46.40 -20.56 -34.77
N LEU A 134 46.17 -20.16 -36.03
CA LEU A 134 44.85 -19.75 -36.52
C LEU A 134 43.85 -20.91 -36.48
N GLU A 135 44.25 -22.10 -36.92
CA GLU A 135 43.45 -23.34 -36.85
C GLU A 135 42.93 -23.61 -35.42
N LYS A 136 43.82 -23.63 -34.43
CA LYS A 136 43.46 -23.74 -33.01
C LYS A 136 42.52 -22.63 -32.51
N THR A 137 42.67 -21.42 -33.05
CA THR A 137 41.82 -20.28 -32.68
C THR A 137 40.42 -20.43 -33.26
N ILE A 138 40.30 -20.93 -34.49
CA ILE A 138 39.04 -21.27 -35.16
C ILE A 138 38.33 -22.40 -34.41
N ASP A 139 39.03 -23.49 -34.05
CA ASP A 139 38.47 -24.59 -33.24
C ASP A 139 37.90 -24.10 -31.91
N GLN A 140 38.64 -23.23 -31.21
CA GLN A 140 38.19 -22.68 -29.93
C GLN A 140 36.96 -21.78 -30.11
N LYS A 141 36.91 -20.97 -31.18
CA LYS A 141 35.76 -20.12 -31.50
C LYS A 141 34.54 -20.91 -31.97
N SER A 142 34.75 -22.02 -32.68
CA SER A 142 33.69 -22.96 -33.07
C SER A 142 33.01 -23.58 -31.83
N LYS A 143 33.80 -24.06 -30.86
CA LYS A 143 33.29 -24.58 -29.58
C LYS A 143 32.56 -23.52 -28.75
N GLU A 144 33.07 -22.29 -28.73
CA GLU A 144 32.40 -21.16 -28.06
C GLU A 144 31.05 -20.84 -28.71
N ALA A 145 30.97 -20.87 -30.05
CA ALA A 145 29.72 -20.67 -30.79
C ALA A 145 28.71 -21.81 -30.55
N GLU A 146 29.17 -23.07 -30.49
CA GLU A 146 28.32 -24.23 -30.19
C GLU A 146 27.73 -24.17 -28.78
N SER A 147 28.51 -23.71 -27.78
CA SER A 147 28.00 -23.46 -26.41
C SER A 147 26.91 -22.39 -26.41
N LYS A 148 27.18 -21.25 -27.08
CA LYS A 148 26.23 -20.13 -27.18
C LYS A 148 24.95 -20.50 -27.94
N SER A 149 25.02 -21.39 -28.92
CA SER A 149 23.83 -21.93 -29.59
C SER A 149 22.94 -22.68 -28.60
N LYS A 150 23.51 -23.56 -27.77
CA LYS A 150 22.76 -24.34 -26.76
C LYS A 150 22.16 -23.46 -25.67
N GLU A 151 22.85 -22.37 -25.29
CA GLU A 151 22.31 -21.35 -24.39
C GLU A 151 21.11 -20.61 -25.03
N LEU A 152 21.21 -20.25 -26.31
CA LEU A 152 20.10 -19.64 -27.06
C LEU A 152 18.89 -20.58 -27.18
N ASP A 153 19.09 -21.86 -27.48
CA ASP A 153 18.02 -22.86 -27.55
C ASP A 153 17.27 -22.95 -26.20
N SER A 154 18.00 -22.94 -25.08
CA SER A 154 17.41 -22.94 -23.74
C SER A 154 16.63 -21.65 -23.43
N ILE A 155 17.14 -20.48 -23.83
CA ILE A 155 16.44 -19.20 -23.68
C ILE A 155 15.16 -19.19 -24.54
N GLN A 156 15.21 -19.72 -25.76
CA GLN A 156 14.05 -19.82 -26.65
C GLN A 156 12.96 -20.74 -26.10
N GLU A 157 13.34 -21.85 -25.44
CA GLU A 157 12.39 -22.72 -24.73
C GLU A 157 11.75 -22.00 -23.52
N MET A 158 12.50 -21.19 -22.77
CA MET A 158 11.95 -20.38 -21.68
C MET A 158 10.99 -19.29 -22.21
N LEU A 159 11.33 -18.61 -23.29
CA LEU A 159 10.47 -17.61 -23.93
C LEU A 159 9.13 -18.22 -24.36
N LYS A 160 9.13 -19.43 -24.91
CA LYS A 160 7.91 -20.15 -25.25
C LYS A 160 7.02 -20.41 -24.01
N LYS A 161 7.61 -20.80 -22.88
CA LYS A 161 6.87 -21.00 -21.62
C LYS A 161 6.27 -19.68 -21.09
N PHE A 162 6.96 -18.55 -21.27
CA PHE A 162 6.41 -17.23 -20.93
C PHE A 162 5.26 -16.81 -21.85
N ASP A 163 5.31 -17.16 -23.14
CA ASP A 163 4.19 -16.94 -24.07
C ASP A 163 2.96 -17.76 -23.65
N ASP A 164 3.12 -19.06 -23.36
CA ASP A 164 2.05 -19.92 -22.85
C ASP A 164 1.40 -19.36 -21.57
N ILE A 165 2.20 -18.83 -20.64
CA ILE A 165 1.71 -18.16 -19.42
C ILE A 165 0.96 -16.87 -19.75
N THR A 166 1.47 -16.06 -20.69
CA THR A 166 0.84 -14.80 -21.09
C THR A 166 -0.53 -15.05 -21.70
N GLN A 167 -0.65 -16.03 -22.60
CA GLN A 167 -1.93 -16.47 -23.17
C GLN A 167 -2.90 -17.00 -22.11
N LEU A 168 -2.42 -17.65 -21.05
CA LEU A 168 -3.27 -18.10 -19.93
C LEU A 168 -3.80 -16.92 -19.10
N ILE A 169 -2.94 -15.94 -18.82
CA ILE A 169 -3.33 -14.71 -18.09
C ILE A 169 -4.37 -13.92 -18.89
N GLU A 170 -4.19 -13.76 -20.21
CA GLU A 170 -5.19 -13.11 -21.08
C GLU A 170 -6.55 -13.83 -21.05
N LYS A 171 -6.55 -15.17 -21.09
CA LYS A 171 -7.79 -15.96 -20.96
C LYS A 171 -8.47 -15.71 -19.60
N GLN A 172 -7.71 -15.68 -18.50
CA GLN A 172 -8.24 -15.39 -17.17
C GLN A 172 -8.78 -13.95 -17.05
N LEU A 173 -8.06 -12.96 -17.56
CA LEU A 173 -8.49 -11.55 -17.60
C LEU A 173 -9.79 -11.38 -18.39
N ASN A 174 -9.96 -12.09 -19.50
CA ASN A 174 -11.20 -12.08 -20.28
C ASN A 174 -12.39 -12.72 -19.55
N VAL A 175 -12.16 -13.75 -18.73
CA VAL A 175 -13.21 -14.32 -17.85
C VAL A 175 -13.58 -13.34 -16.75
N MET A 176 -12.59 -12.76 -16.05
CA MET A 176 -12.83 -11.78 -14.99
C MET A 176 -13.56 -10.53 -15.51
N ARG A 177 -13.20 -10.04 -16.69
CA ARG A 177 -13.89 -8.92 -17.35
C ARG A 177 -15.37 -9.20 -17.56
N LYS A 178 -15.73 -10.37 -18.10
CA LYS A 178 -17.14 -10.76 -18.30
C LYS A 178 -17.90 -10.79 -16.97
N SER A 179 -17.33 -11.41 -15.93
CA SER A 179 -17.97 -11.42 -14.61
C SER A 179 -18.13 -10.02 -13.99
N PHE A 180 -17.18 -9.12 -14.24
CA PHE A 180 -17.27 -7.72 -13.82
C PHE A 180 -18.36 -6.97 -14.59
N ASP A 181 -18.44 -7.14 -15.91
CA ASP A 181 -19.48 -6.53 -16.75
C ASP A 181 -20.88 -7.00 -16.33
N ASP A 182 -21.03 -8.28 -15.98
CA ASP A 182 -22.30 -8.84 -15.48
C ASP A 182 -22.64 -8.33 -14.06
N CYS A 183 -21.67 -8.27 -13.16
CA CYS A 183 -21.84 -7.63 -11.84
C CYS A 183 -22.21 -6.15 -11.95
N SER A 184 -21.65 -5.42 -12.93
CA SER A 184 -21.95 -4.00 -13.17
C SER A 184 -23.38 -3.80 -13.68
N LYS A 185 -23.92 -4.72 -14.48
CA LYS A 185 -25.33 -4.70 -14.91
C LYS A 185 -26.27 -4.94 -13.72
N GLU A 186 -25.94 -5.93 -12.88
CA GLU A 186 -26.73 -6.22 -11.67
C GLU A 186 -26.74 -5.02 -10.69
N TYR A 187 -25.59 -4.37 -10.52
CA TYR A 187 -25.46 -3.16 -9.70
C TYR A 187 -26.36 -2.02 -10.19
N GLU A 188 -26.35 -1.68 -11.50
CA GLU A 188 -27.21 -0.62 -12.03
C GLU A 188 -28.71 -0.99 -11.92
N LEU A 189 -29.07 -2.27 -12.07
CA LEU A 189 -30.45 -2.73 -11.86
C LEU A 189 -30.89 -2.59 -10.40
N LYS A 190 -30.06 -2.99 -9.43
CA LYS A 190 -30.33 -2.81 -7.99
C LYS A 190 -30.39 -1.33 -7.60
N LYS A 191 -29.52 -0.50 -8.17
CA LYS A 191 -29.52 0.97 -7.97
C LYS A 191 -30.81 1.61 -8.47
N GLU A 192 -31.35 1.17 -9.60
CA GLU A 192 -32.65 1.65 -10.10
C GLU A 192 -33.82 1.17 -9.21
N GLN A 193 -33.81 -0.09 -8.78
CA GLN A 193 -34.77 -0.60 -7.80
C GLN A 193 -34.75 0.22 -6.49
N LEU A 194 -33.56 0.59 -6.01
CA LEU A 194 -33.40 1.38 -4.78
C LEU A 194 -34.01 2.79 -4.94
N LYS A 195 -33.85 3.46 -6.10
CA LYS A 195 -34.56 4.72 -6.39
C LYS A 195 -36.08 4.55 -6.33
N GLN A 196 -36.62 3.48 -6.90
CA GLN A 196 -38.07 3.21 -6.88
C GLN A 196 -38.59 2.95 -5.46
N CYS A 197 -37.84 2.19 -4.64
CA CYS A 197 -38.14 2.03 -3.22
C CYS A 197 -38.08 3.37 -2.47
N GLN A 198 -37.09 4.22 -2.76
CA GLN A 198 -36.95 5.53 -2.12
C GLN A 198 -38.11 6.47 -2.43
N ILE A 199 -38.58 6.53 -3.69
CA ILE A 199 -39.78 7.27 -4.09
C ILE A 199 -41.00 6.74 -3.35
N SER A 200 -41.18 5.41 -3.30
CA SER A 200 -42.30 4.77 -2.61
C SER A 200 -42.32 5.09 -1.11
N ILE A 201 -41.16 5.09 -0.45
CA ILE A 201 -41.01 5.46 0.97
C ILE A 201 -41.35 6.94 1.18
N GLU A 202 -40.92 7.83 0.27
CA GLU A 202 -41.23 9.26 0.37
C GLU A 202 -42.75 9.52 0.25
N ASP A 203 -43.43 8.82 -0.66
CA ASP A 203 -44.88 8.91 -0.84
C ASP A 203 -45.65 8.31 0.36
N CYS A 204 -45.21 7.18 0.90
CA CYS A 204 -45.73 6.68 2.19
C CYS A 204 -45.51 7.70 3.32
N GLY A 205 -44.37 8.40 3.35
CA GLY A 205 -44.09 9.47 4.30
C GLY A 205 -45.02 10.67 4.17
N LYS A 206 -45.45 11.02 2.94
CA LYS A 206 -46.48 12.04 2.69
C LYS A 206 -47.85 11.58 3.21
N GLU A 207 -48.23 10.33 2.94
CA GLU A 207 -49.50 9.76 3.41
C GLU A 207 -49.58 9.70 4.95
N VAL A 208 -48.51 9.28 5.62
CA VAL A 208 -48.44 9.25 7.09
C VAL A 208 -48.65 10.63 7.69
N LYS A 209 -48.02 11.68 7.14
CA LYS A 209 -48.23 13.07 7.59
C LYS A 209 -49.68 13.55 7.41
N LEU A 210 -50.35 13.15 6.33
CA LEU A 210 -51.77 13.47 6.13
C LEU A 210 -52.67 12.76 7.15
N LYS A 211 -52.38 11.49 7.49
CA LYS A 211 -53.08 10.75 8.53
C LYS A 211 -52.81 11.33 9.93
N GLU A 212 -51.58 11.71 10.24
CA GLU A 212 -51.20 12.40 11.47
C GLU A 212 -51.96 13.72 11.66
N ASN A 213 -52.00 14.57 10.62
CA ASN A 213 -52.79 15.82 10.64
C ASN A 213 -54.29 15.56 10.86
N SER A 214 -54.82 14.49 10.25
CA SER A 214 -56.22 14.08 10.42
C SER A 214 -56.50 13.57 11.84
N LEU A 215 -55.58 12.80 12.42
CA LEU A 215 -55.64 12.33 13.80
C LEU A 215 -55.60 13.49 14.79
N ASN A 216 -54.72 14.47 14.57
CA ASN A 216 -54.61 15.68 15.40
C ASN A 216 -55.91 16.51 15.36
N LEU A 217 -56.56 16.62 14.20
CA LEU A 217 -57.87 17.26 14.09
C LEU A 217 -58.94 16.47 14.87
N ILE A 218 -59.00 15.15 14.71
CA ILE A 218 -59.93 14.29 15.47
C ILE A 218 -59.70 14.43 16.99
N GLN A 219 -58.45 14.45 17.45
CA GLN A 219 -58.12 14.65 18.86
C GLN A 219 -58.66 15.99 19.37
N SER A 220 -58.48 17.08 18.62
CA SER A 220 -59.01 18.40 19.00
C SER A 220 -60.54 18.43 19.10
N LEU A 221 -61.24 17.69 18.24
CA LEU A 221 -62.69 17.53 18.28
C LEU A 221 -63.14 16.66 19.46
N ILE A 222 -62.38 15.62 19.82
CA ILE A 222 -62.62 14.79 21.01
C ILE A 222 -62.45 15.63 22.28
N ASP A 223 -61.40 16.45 22.36
CA ASP A 223 -61.16 17.35 23.50
C ASP A 223 -62.30 18.38 23.66
N GLU A 224 -62.78 18.94 22.55
CA GLU A 224 -63.92 19.87 22.56
C GLU A 224 -65.24 19.17 22.95
N CYS A 225 -65.49 17.97 22.42
CA CYS A 225 -66.62 17.13 22.82
C CYS A 225 -66.57 16.78 24.31
N SER A 226 -65.38 16.47 24.85
CA SER A 226 -65.16 16.14 26.26
C SER A 226 -65.47 17.34 27.16
N LYS A 227 -65.00 18.55 26.80
CA LYS A 227 -65.35 19.80 27.51
C LYS A 227 -66.86 20.08 27.47
N LYS A 228 -67.51 19.86 26.31
CA LYS A 228 -68.97 20.00 26.15
C LYS A 228 -69.75 18.98 27.00
N LEU A 229 -69.24 17.75 27.12
CA LEU A 229 -69.82 16.70 27.97
C LEU A 229 -69.72 17.07 29.45
N GLU A 230 -68.54 17.47 29.93
CA GLU A 230 -68.32 17.89 31.32
C GLU A 230 -69.24 19.07 31.71
N LEU A 231 -69.45 20.05 30.81
CA LEU A 231 -70.41 21.13 31.02
C LEU A 231 -71.86 20.63 31.08
N LYS A 232 -72.25 19.63 30.28
CA LYS A 232 -73.58 19.01 30.36
C LYS A 232 -73.76 18.22 31.66
N GLU A 233 -72.75 17.48 32.12
CA GLU A 233 -72.77 16.78 33.39
C GLU A 233 -72.93 17.74 34.58
N LYS A 234 -72.17 18.84 34.61
CA LYS A 234 -72.33 19.91 35.61
C LYS A 234 -73.74 20.50 35.60
N ARG A 235 -74.35 20.70 34.42
CA ARG A 235 -75.75 21.15 34.32
C ARG A 235 -76.75 20.10 34.82
N LEU A 236 -76.53 18.82 34.53
CA LEU A 236 -77.37 17.72 35.02
C LEU A 236 -77.27 17.55 36.54
N ASP A 237 -76.09 17.75 37.15
CA ASP A 237 -75.91 17.76 38.60
C ASP A 237 -76.67 18.91 39.28
N VAL A 238 -76.65 20.12 38.69
CA VAL A 238 -77.49 21.24 39.17
C VAL A 238 -78.99 20.90 39.09
N VAL A 239 -79.45 20.29 38.00
CA VAL A 239 -80.85 19.84 37.84
C VAL A 239 -81.20 18.75 38.87
N ARG A 240 -80.30 17.80 39.12
CA ARG A 240 -80.46 16.75 40.14
C ARG A 240 -80.64 17.37 41.53
N LYS A 241 -79.74 18.28 41.93
CA LYS A 241 -79.79 19.00 43.21
C LYS A 241 -81.05 19.86 43.37
N LEU A 242 -81.56 20.46 42.29
CA LEU A 242 -82.84 21.17 42.31
C LEU A 242 -84.02 20.22 42.50
N LYS A 243 -84.03 19.06 41.82
CA LYS A 243 -85.08 18.03 41.98
C LYS A 243 -85.10 17.48 43.41
N GLU A 244 -83.94 17.21 44.01
CA GLU A 244 -83.80 16.78 45.41
C GLU A 244 -84.35 17.83 46.39
N ARG A 245 -84.01 19.11 46.23
CA ARG A 245 -84.56 20.21 47.06
C ARG A 245 -86.07 20.34 46.93
N ASN A 246 -86.61 20.22 45.71
CA ASN A 246 -88.06 20.30 45.47
C ASN A 246 -88.79 19.12 46.12
N LEU A 247 -88.24 17.90 46.03
CA LEU A 247 -88.77 16.72 46.70
C LEU A 247 -88.74 16.86 48.22
N GLU A 248 -87.65 17.38 48.81
CA GLU A 248 -87.57 17.60 50.25
C GLU A 248 -88.49 18.74 50.73
N SER A 249 -88.68 19.78 49.92
CA SER A 249 -89.68 20.83 50.20
C SER A 249 -91.11 20.28 50.18
N LEU A 250 -91.43 19.44 49.18
CA LEU A 250 -92.74 18.77 49.09
C LEU A 250 -92.94 17.78 50.24
N ARG A 251 -91.89 17.06 50.65
CA ARG A 251 -91.94 16.16 51.81
C ARG A 251 -92.21 16.92 53.10
N LYS A 252 -91.66 18.12 53.28
CA LYS A 252 -91.93 18.99 54.43
C LYS A 252 -93.37 19.49 54.45
N SER A 253 -93.91 19.97 53.32
CA SER A 253 -95.32 20.38 53.27
C SER A 253 -96.28 19.20 53.46
N MET A 254 -95.98 18.02 52.90
CA MET A 254 -96.77 16.80 53.14
C MET A 254 -96.76 16.37 54.61
N LYS A 255 -95.62 16.45 55.31
CA LYS A 255 -95.57 16.21 56.77
C LYS A 255 -96.44 17.20 57.55
N GLN A 256 -96.45 18.47 57.14
CA GLN A 256 -97.28 19.49 57.78
C GLN A 256 -98.77 19.25 57.55
N TYR A 257 -99.17 18.87 56.33
CA TYR A 257 -100.54 18.45 56.05
C TYR A 257 -100.95 17.19 56.81
N ALA A 258 -100.05 16.22 57.00
CA ALA A 258 -100.34 15.03 57.79
C ALA A 258 -100.63 15.39 59.27
N TYR A 259 -99.82 16.25 59.88
CA TYR A 259 -100.05 16.75 61.23
C TYR A 259 -101.36 17.56 61.35
N GLU A 260 -101.67 18.41 60.36
CA GLU A 260 -102.94 19.14 60.32
C GLU A 260 -104.16 18.22 60.16
N PHE A 261 -103.99 17.07 59.50
CA PHE A 261 -105.03 16.05 59.35
C PHE A 261 -105.26 15.29 60.65
N GLU A 262 -104.20 14.83 61.31
CA GLU A 262 -104.21 14.18 62.63
C GLU A 262 -104.87 15.08 63.70
N MET A 263 -104.55 16.38 63.71
CA MET A 263 -105.20 17.38 64.58
C MET A 263 -106.67 17.67 64.24
N LYS A 264 -107.17 17.25 63.07
CA LYS A 264 -108.61 17.29 62.71
C LYS A 264 -109.30 15.98 63.06
N GLU A 265 -108.63 14.84 62.87
CA GLU A 265 -109.10 13.51 63.23
C GLU A 265 -109.40 13.42 64.74
N GLN A 266 -108.46 13.86 65.60
CA GLN A 266 -108.68 13.95 67.05
C GLN A 266 -109.86 14.87 67.44
N LYS A 267 -110.14 15.92 66.65
CA LYS A 267 -111.32 16.79 66.89
C LYS A 267 -112.62 16.06 66.54
N TRP A 268 -112.63 15.27 65.48
CA TRP A 268 -113.78 14.45 65.11
C TRP A 268 -114.01 13.33 66.12
N GLU A 269 -112.98 12.62 66.59
CA GLU A 269 -113.12 11.62 67.65
C GLU A 269 -113.75 12.19 68.93
N ASN A 270 -113.34 13.40 69.33
CA ASN A 270 -113.91 14.06 70.51
C ASN A 270 -115.38 14.46 70.30
N LEU A 271 -115.77 14.88 69.09
CA LEU A 271 -117.17 15.15 68.75
C LEU A 271 -118.03 13.86 68.71
N VAL A 272 -117.47 12.74 68.26
CA VAL A 272 -118.15 11.43 68.29
C VAL A 272 -118.44 11.01 69.72
N LYS A 273 -117.45 11.10 70.62
CA LYS A 273 -117.63 10.81 72.06
C LYS A 273 -118.67 11.72 72.73
N GLU A 274 -118.78 12.98 72.29
CA GLU A 274 -119.81 13.91 72.79
C GLU A 274 -121.23 13.59 72.28
N LEU A 275 -121.36 12.85 71.18
CA LEU A 275 -122.63 12.35 70.65
C LEU A 275 -123.04 11.03 71.31
N GLU A 276 -122.10 10.10 71.51
CA GLU A 276 -122.33 8.84 72.24
C GLU A 276 -122.91 9.10 73.65
N MET A 277 -122.32 10.05 74.39
CA MET A 277 -122.81 10.49 75.71
C MET A 277 -124.23 11.13 75.68
N LYS A 278 -124.71 11.59 74.51
CA LYS A 278 -126.06 12.14 74.35
C LYS A 278 -127.08 11.06 74.00
N ASP A 279 -126.70 10.07 73.20
CA ASP A 279 -127.55 8.92 72.89
C ASP A 279 -127.83 8.07 74.15
N GLU A 280 -126.82 7.83 75.00
CA GLU A 280 -127.02 7.14 76.30
C GLU A 280 -128.03 7.88 77.21
N LEU A 281 -127.97 9.22 77.25
CA LEU A 281 -128.92 10.05 77.98
C LEU A 281 -130.34 10.02 77.36
N HIS A 282 -130.44 9.80 76.05
CA HIS A 282 -131.72 9.72 75.35
C HIS A 282 -132.40 8.37 75.57
N GLU A 283 -131.66 7.26 75.59
CA GLU A 283 -132.22 5.94 75.92
C GLU A 283 -132.72 5.87 77.36
N SER A 284 -131.96 6.39 78.34
CA SER A 284 -132.41 6.46 79.74
C SER A 284 -133.74 7.22 79.91
N LYS A 285 -134.01 8.23 79.07
CA LYS A 285 -135.31 8.94 79.05
C LYS A 285 -136.42 8.17 78.35
N PHE A 286 -136.08 7.27 77.42
CA PHE A 286 -137.05 6.43 76.73
C PHE A 286 -137.58 5.33 77.67
N GLU A 287 -136.70 4.73 78.49
CA GLU A 287 -137.07 3.76 79.53
C GLU A 287 -138.02 4.34 80.59
N GLU A 288 -137.81 5.60 81.03
CA GLU A 288 -138.75 6.28 81.95
C GLU A 288 -140.15 6.48 81.33
N LEU A 289 -140.22 6.70 80.02
CA LEU A 289 -141.48 6.95 79.31
C LEU A 289 -142.35 5.69 79.23
N ASP A 290 -141.73 4.54 78.96
CA ASP A 290 -142.40 3.23 78.90
C ASP A 290 -142.98 2.82 80.27
N LEU A 291 -142.28 3.15 81.36
CA LEU A 291 -142.76 2.92 82.72
C LEU A 291 -144.00 3.77 83.07
N MET A 292 -144.13 4.98 82.52
CA MET A 292 -145.35 5.77 82.63
C MET A 292 -146.50 5.18 81.82
N HIS A 293 -146.23 4.77 80.57
CA HIS A 293 -147.26 4.21 79.68
C HIS A 293 -147.93 2.98 80.30
N LYS A 294 -147.15 2.11 80.95
CA LYS A 294 -147.65 0.94 81.68
C LYS A 294 -148.60 1.30 82.83
N LYS A 295 -148.29 2.32 83.64
CA LYS A 295 -149.14 2.78 84.75
C LYS A 295 -150.46 3.38 84.27
N VAL A 296 -150.47 4.10 83.15
CA VAL A 296 -151.69 4.68 82.58
C VAL A 296 -152.65 3.57 82.12
N ASN A 297 -152.12 2.49 81.55
CA ASN A 297 -152.92 1.34 81.12
C ASN A 297 -153.56 0.60 82.29
N ASP A 298 -152.85 0.43 83.41
CA ASP A 298 -153.40 -0.20 84.62
C ASP A 298 -154.56 0.62 85.23
N CYS A 299 -154.46 1.96 85.23
CA CYS A 299 -155.55 2.85 85.68
C CYS A 299 -156.81 2.78 84.78
N LEU A 300 -156.67 2.44 83.49
CA LEU A 300 -157.82 2.37 82.57
C LEU A 300 -158.73 1.19 82.92
N ILE A 301 -158.15 0.04 83.27
CA ILE A 301 -158.87 -1.18 83.69
C ILE A 301 -159.60 -0.96 85.03
N GLU A 302 -159.04 -0.14 85.93
CA GLU A 302 -159.68 0.22 87.20
C GLU A 302 -160.92 1.12 87.02
N VAL A 303 -161.02 1.87 85.92
CA VAL A 303 -162.19 2.72 85.61
C VAL A 303 -163.32 1.88 85.01
N GLU A 304 -163.06 1.01 84.04
CA GLU A 304 -164.09 0.13 83.45
C GLU A 304 -164.76 -0.80 84.49
N THR A 305 -164.02 -1.21 85.51
CA THR A 305 -164.56 -2.04 86.60
C THR A 305 -165.43 -1.23 87.59
N LYS A 306 -165.24 0.09 87.69
CA LYS A 306 -166.09 0.98 88.50
C LYS A 306 -167.39 1.36 87.79
N GLU A 307 -167.40 1.52 86.46
CA GLU A 307 -168.64 1.75 85.70
C GLU A 307 -169.61 0.57 85.81
N LYS A 308 -169.12 -0.67 85.68
CA LYS A 308 -169.95 -1.89 85.80
C LYS A 308 -170.61 -2.03 87.18
N ASN A 309 -169.96 -1.54 88.24
CA ASN A 309 -170.51 -1.54 89.59
C ASN A 309 -171.56 -0.43 89.83
N LEU A 310 -171.56 0.64 89.04
CA LEU A 310 -172.56 1.71 89.16
C LEU A 310 -173.93 1.29 88.61
N ALA A 311 -173.95 0.48 87.54
CA ALA A 311 -175.19 -0.03 86.94
C ALA A 311 -176.00 -0.90 87.94
N LEU A 312 -175.33 -1.72 88.74
CA LEU A 312 -175.96 -2.57 89.76
C LEU A 312 -176.55 -1.77 90.95
N LEU A 313 -176.08 -0.54 91.19
CA LEU A 313 -176.66 0.33 92.22
C LEU A 313 -177.98 0.97 91.78
N GLN A 314 -178.21 1.13 90.48
CA GLN A 314 -179.42 1.77 89.97
C GLN A 314 -180.65 0.85 90.10
N GLU A 315 -180.48 -0.45 89.86
CA GLU A 315 -181.54 -1.48 90.02
C GLU A 315 -181.92 -1.73 91.50
N LEU A 316 -181.02 -1.42 92.44
CA LEU A 316 -181.27 -1.60 93.88
C LEU A 316 -182.01 -0.40 94.51
N VAL A 317 -181.94 0.77 93.87
CA VAL A 317 -182.67 1.99 94.30
C VAL A 317 -184.17 1.91 93.96
N GLU A 318 -184.54 1.25 92.85
CA GLU A 318 -185.95 1.00 92.51
C GLU A 318 -186.71 0.22 93.59
N LYS A 319 -186.00 -0.59 94.40
CA LYS A 319 -186.61 -1.46 95.42
C LYS A 319 -186.80 -0.81 96.79
N ARG A 320 -186.17 0.34 97.06
CA ARG A 320 -186.16 0.98 98.40
C ARG A 320 -187.08 2.17 98.56
N PHE A 321 -187.50 2.83 97.47
CA PHE A 321 -188.37 4.01 97.58
C PHE A 321 -189.84 3.63 97.87
N GLY A 322 -190.29 2.45 97.43
CA GLY A 322 -191.63 1.91 97.77
C GLY A 322 -191.81 1.50 99.23
N GLU A 323 -190.74 1.41 100.03
CA GLU A 323 -190.83 1.15 101.48
C GLU A 323 -191.05 2.44 102.30
N LEU A 324 -190.77 3.62 101.72
CA LEU A 324 -190.88 4.93 102.38
C LEU A 324 -192.25 5.61 102.21
N GLU A 325 -193.19 4.97 101.50
CA GLU A 325 -194.57 5.44 101.35
C GLU A 325 -195.42 5.22 102.63
N MET A 326 -194.93 4.41 103.58
CA MET A 326 -195.73 3.87 104.69
C MET A 326 -195.33 4.37 106.11
N LYS A 327 -194.43 5.37 106.24
CA LYS A 327 -193.81 5.67 107.55
C LYS A 327 -193.61 7.13 107.97
N GLU A 328 -194.12 8.12 107.24
CA GLU A 328 -194.07 9.53 107.69
C GLU A 328 -195.41 10.27 107.51
N SER A 329 -196.49 9.60 107.90
CA SER A 329 -197.86 10.14 107.93
C SER A 329 -198.23 10.80 109.28
N GLU A 330 -197.25 11.19 110.11
CA GLU A 330 -197.51 11.44 111.55
C GLU A 330 -196.71 12.61 112.21
N PHE A 331 -196.07 13.51 111.42
CA PHE A 331 -195.28 14.62 111.98
C PHE A 331 -195.25 15.90 111.11
N GLU A 332 -196.36 16.37 110.54
CA GLU A 332 -197.52 17.01 111.19
C GLU A 332 -197.35 18.52 111.56
N ARG A 333 -198.17 19.36 110.89
CA ARG A 333 -198.52 20.77 111.20
C ARG A 333 -197.39 21.79 111.48
N ARG A 334 -196.95 22.52 110.44
CA ARG A 334 -197.00 24.01 110.43
C ARG A 334 -196.65 24.67 109.08
N ASN A 335 -197.44 25.70 108.80
CA ASN A 335 -197.34 26.79 107.84
C ASN A 335 -195.96 27.32 107.42
N GLU A 336 -195.94 27.80 106.16
CA GLU A 336 -195.43 29.11 105.70
C GLU A 336 -193.92 29.48 105.69
N PHE A 337 -193.57 30.07 104.53
CA PHE A 337 -192.74 31.28 104.36
C PHE A 337 -191.20 31.19 104.16
N LYS A 338 -190.83 31.66 102.95
CA LYS A 338 -189.83 32.72 102.64
C LYS A 338 -188.33 32.41 102.62
N LEU A 339 -187.79 32.66 101.41
CA LEU A 339 -186.83 33.76 101.12
C LEU A 339 -185.50 33.78 101.90
N ALA A 340 -184.38 33.62 101.19
CA ALA A 340 -183.52 34.75 100.80
C ALA A 340 -182.10 34.34 100.37
N LYS A 341 -181.57 35.11 99.40
CA LYS A 341 -180.15 35.54 99.28
C LYS A 341 -179.04 34.47 99.12
N SER A 342 -177.92 34.70 98.43
CA SER A 342 -177.45 35.62 97.37
C SER A 342 -175.92 35.63 97.45
N GLU A 343 -175.23 35.48 96.31
CA GLU A 343 -173.89 36.02 96.04
C GLU A 343 -172.67 35.53 96.87
N PHE A 344 -171.49 36.05 96.45
CA PHE A 344 -170.13 36.00 97.04
C PHE A 344 -169.29 34.73 96.79
N LYS A 345 -167.94 34.76 96.63
CA LYS A 345 -166.89 35.74 96.20
C LYS A 345 -165.55 34.94 96.10
N LEU A 346 -164.38 35.39 95.60
CA LEU A 346 -163.88 36.36 94.60
C LEU A 346 -162.33 36.47 94.79
N ILE A 347 -161.56 36.99 93.80
CA ILE A 347 -160.11 37.41 93.93
C ILE A 347 -159.12 36.21 93.92
N ARG A 348 -157.88 36.24 93.36
CA ARG A 348 -156.93 37.24 92.78
C ARG A 348 -156.75 37.00 91.27
N LYS A 349 -156.47 37.93 90.34
CA LYS A 349 -156.06 39.37 90.29
C LYS A 349 -154.64 39.76 90.75
N SER A 350 -153.86 40.22 89.75
CA SER A 350 -153.08 41.49 89.68
C SER A 350 -151.55 41.55 89.93
N THR A 351 -150.84 41.96 88.85
CA THR A 351 -149.81 43.03 88.75
C THR A 351 -148.52 43.03 89.58
N LYS A 352 -147.39 43.27 88.85
CA LYS A 352 -146.29 44.26 89.06
C LYS A 352 -144.94 43.68 88.60
N SER A 353 -143.91 44.38 88.13
CA SER A 353 -143.69 45.70 87.50
C SER A 353 -142.15 45.91 87.47
N GLY A 354 -141.61 46.35 86.33
CA GLY A 354 -140.37 47.15 86.12
C GLY A 354 -139.16 47.18 87.09
N LEU A 355 -137.97 47.16 86.45
CA LEU A 355 -136.80 48.03 86.69
C LEU A 355 -135.97 47.90 87.99
N LYS A 356 -134.75 47.36 87.87
CA LYS A 356 -133.42 48.07 87.90
C LYS A 356 -132.29 47.01 87.84
N GLU A 357 -131.11 47.12 87.22
CA GLU A 357 -130.12 48.17 86.84
C GLU A 357 -128.81 48.01 87.65
N VAL A 358 -127.65 48.17 86.99
CA VAL A 358 -126.28 48.47 87.52
C VAL A 358 -125.33 47.34 88.02
N LYS A 359 -124.34 47.00 87.13
CA LYS A 359 -122.86 46.82 87.34
C LYS A 359 -122.37 45.75 88.39
N LEU A 360 -121.08 45.37 88.55
CA LEU A 360 -119.77 46.01 88.24
C LEU A 360 -118.57 45.00 88.29
N GLU A 361 -117.53 45.20 87.45
CA GLU A 361 -116.07 44.89 87.68
C GLU A 361 -115.52 43.43 87.78
N ARG A 362 -114.25 43.06 87.44
CA ARG A 362 -113.07 43.70 86.77
C ARG A 362 -111.91 42.68 86.47
N LEU A 363 -110.83 43.16 85.79
CA LEU A 363 -109.39 42.73 85.80
C LEU A 363 -109.00 41.48 84.94
N GLU A 364 -108.20 41.53 83.84
CA GLU A 364 -106.77 41.93 83.62
C GLU A 364 -105.77 41.36 84.67
N PRO A 365 -104.61 40.77 84.28
CA PRO A 365 -103.51 41.56 83.67
C PRO A 365 -102.54 40.90 82.65
N SER A 366 -102.17 41.68 81.63
CA SER A 366 -100.79 41.95 81.10
C SER A 366 -99.55 41.20 81.67
N TYR A 367 -98.61 40.72 80.80
CA TYR A 367 -97.25 41.32 80.61
C TYR A 367 -96.22 40.64 79.64
N ARG A 368 -95.59 41.48 78.78
CA ARG A 368 -94.15 41.67 78.41
C ARG A 368 -93.17 40.61 77.81
N SER A 369 -92.27 41.21 77.00
CA SER A 369 -90.81 41.00 76.81
C SER A 369 -90.37 40.13 75.61
N CYS A 370 -89.78 40.62 74.50
CA CYS A 370 -88.59 41.48 74.24
C CYS A 370 -87.33 40.70 73.82
N MET A 371 -86.92 40.90 72.56
CA MET A 371 -85.56 41.19 72.05
C MET A 371 -84.32 40.43 72.58
N THR A 372 -83.46 39.92 71.68
CA THR A 372 -82.21 40.60 71.25
C THR A 372 -81.35 39.79 70.24
N LYS A 373 -80.55 40.55 69.44
CA LYS A 373 -79.15 40.34 68.98
C LYS A 373 -78.53 38.94 69.23
N GLY A 374 -77.84 38.27 68.28
CA GLY A 374 -77.04 38.77 67.15
C GLY A 374 -75.54 38.76 67.48
N LYS A 375 -74.65 38.71 66.46
CA LYS A 375 -73.16 38.72 66.53
C LYS A 375 -72.51 37.40 67.00
N LYS A 376 -71.31 36.98 66.54
CA LYS A 376 -70.47 37.36 65.38
C LYS A 376 -69.24 36.40 65.30
N ASP A 377 -68.57 36.42 64.14
CA ASP A 377 -67.10 36.48 64.00
C ASP A 377 -66.12 35.30 64.19
N LEU A 378 -65.13 35.31 63.27
CA LEU A 378 -63.68 35.09 63.44
C LEU A 378 -63.14 33.65 63.69
N TYR A 379 -61.98 33.22 63.14
CA TYR A 379 -61.10 33.80 62.10
C TYR A 379 -60.01 32.81 61.64
N GLU A 380 -59.32 33.13 60.52
CA GLU A 380 -57.88 32.85 60.24
C GLU A 380 -57.36 31.38 60.20
N SER A 381 -56.17 31.05 59.63
CA SER A 381 -55.10 31.82 58.95
C SER A 381 -54.29 30.86 58.01
N ILE A 382 -54.08 31.16 56.71
CA ILE A 382 -52.94 31.84 56.02
C ILE A 382 -51.97 30.86 55.29
N CYS A 383 -51.55 31.25 54.08
CA CYS A 383 -50.58 30.58 53.17
C CYS A 383 -49.18 31.27 53.30
N PRO A 384 -48.35 31.64 52.27
CA PRO A 384 -48.15 31.15 50.88
C PRO A 384 -46.66 31.07 50.34
N VAL A 385 -46.49 30.39 49.20
CA VAL A 385 -45.70 30.75 47.96
C VAL A 385 -44.16 30.95 47.94
N GLY A 386 -43.51 30.25 46.96
CA GLY A 386 -42.59 30.80 45.93
C GLY A 386 -41.07 30.85 46.19
N THR A 387 -40.16 30.94 45.21
CA THR A 387 -40.20 30.79 43.71
C THR A 387 -38.77 30.68 43.14
N ASN A 388 -38.58 29.88 42.06
CA ASN A 388 -37.60 29.92 40.94
C ASN A 388 -36.21 30.64 41.02
N GLY A 389 -35.17 29.99 40.45
CA GLY A 389 -34.26 30.67 39.50
C GLY A 389 -32.78 30.23 39.36
N GLN A 390 -32.46 29.38 38.34
CA GLN A 390 -31.16 29.31 37.59
C GLN A 390 -29.85 28.97 38.38
N ALA A 391 -28.67 28.67 37.80
CA ALA A 391 -28.20 27.88 36.62
C ALA A 391 -26.64 27.87 36.64
N SER A 392 -25.84 26.99 36.01
CA SER A 392 -25.95 25.57 35.57
C SER A 392 -24.56 25.10 35.08
N GLN A 393 -24.16 23.82 35.21
CA GLN A 393 -23.04 23.21 34.43
C GLN A 393 -23.04 21.67 34.43
N LEU A 394 -22.75 21.06 33.27
CA LEU A 394 -22.93 19.63 33.01
C LEU A 394 -21.62 18.81 33.09
N ARG A 395 -21.75 17.55 33.51
CA ARG A 395 -20.83 16.45 33.22
C ARG A 395 -21.67 15.31 32.60
N PRO A 396 -21.38 14.80 31.39
CA PRO A 396 -22.24 13.79 30.78
C PRO A 396 -22.08 12.44 31.50
N THR A 397 -23.09 12.09 32.29
CA THR A 397 -23.31 10.70 32.71
C THR A 397 -24.07 10.04 31.58
N ILE A 398 -23.44 9.12 30.83
CA ILE A 398 -24.17 8.24 29.91
C ILE A 398 -24.66 7.05 30.73
N CYS A 399 -25.90 7.15 31.21
CA CYS A 399 -26.62 6.04 31.81
C CYS A 399 -28.07 6.13 31.34
N SER A 400 -28.41 5.31 30.33
CA SER A 400 -29.76 4.87 29.90
C SER A 400 -29.62 4.20 28.53
N VAL A 401 -29.09 2.96 28.52
CA VAL A 401 -29.24 2.06 27.37
C VAL A 401 -30.17 0.94 27.83
N GLU A 402 -31.46 1.12 27.58
CA GLU A 402 -32.50 0.22 28.12
C GLU A 402 -32.60 -1.11 27.33
N ASN A 403 -31.98 -1.21 26.16
CA ASN A 403 -31.96 -2.42 25.31
C ASN A 403 -30.53 -2.88 24.96
N ALA A 404 -30.27 -4.18 25.09
CA ALA A 404 -28.98 -4.78 24.72
C ALA A 404 -28.65 -4.69 23.21
N THR A 405 -29.66 -4.45 22.36
CA THR A 405 -29.50 -4.19 20.92
C THR A 405 -28.74 -2.89 20.65
N ASP A 406 -29.06 -1.83 21.39
CA ASP A 406 -28.62 -0.47 21.10
C ASP A 406 -27.18 -0.27 21.62
N ALA A 407 -26.85 -0.94 22.72
CA ALA A 407 -25.48 -1.14 23.19
C ALA A 407 -24.63 -1.88 22.13
N ALA A 408 -25.16 -2.95 21.54
CA ALA A 408 -24.44 -3.72 20.53
C ALA A 408 -24.20 -2.94 19.23
N GLU A 409 -25.16 -2.12 18.77
CA GLU A 409 -24.92 -1.19 17.66
C GLU A 409 -23.87 -0.13 17.98
N SER A 410 -23.84 0.36 19.22
CA SER A 410 -22.86 1.37 19.65
C SER A 410 -21.44 0.79 19.69
N ILE A 411 -21.30 -0.45 20.17
CA ILE A 411 -20.05 -1.21 20.12
C ILE A 411 -19.62 -1.47 18.66
N GLN A 412 -20.54 -1.91 17.80
CA GLN A 412 -20.27 -2.12 16.37
C GLN A 412 -19.74 -0.84 15.69
N LYS A 413 -20.35 0.31 15.97
CA LYS A 413 -19.91 1.64 15.48
C LYS A 413 -18.53 2.05 16.01
N LEU A 414 -18.09 1.56 17.18
CA LEU A 414 -16.72 1.79 17.69
C LEU A 414 -15.71 0.86 17.01
N ILE A 415 -16.09 -0.39 16.72
CA ILE A 415 -15.26 -1.35 15.96
C ILE A 415 -15.02 -0.81 14.54
N GLU A 416 -16.06 -0.37 13.85
CA GLU A 416 -15.98 0.23 12.49
C GLU A 416 -15.14 1.51 12.43
N ARG A 417 -14.96 2.21 13.55
CA ARG A 417 -14.09 3.39 13.67
C ARG A 417 -12.63 3.05 14.01
N GLY A 418 -12.31 1.78 14.25
CA GLY A 418 -10.99 1.33 14.68
C GLY A 418 -10.69 1.60 16.16
N GLU A 419 -11.67 1.97 16.98
CA GLU A 419 -11.51 2.23 18.42
C GLU A 419 -11.62 0.94 19.25
N ILE A 420 -10.88 -0.10 18.85
CA ILE A 420 -11.06 -1.48 19.35
C ILE A 420 -10.90 -1.59 20.88
N ILE A 421 -9.96 -0.85 21.49
CA ILE A 421 -9.77 -0.84 22.95
C ILE A 421 -11.00 -0.27 23.69
N HIS A 422 -11.64 0.78 23.17
CA HIS A 422 -12.87 1.33 23.75
C HIS A 422 -14.06 0.39 23.53
N ALA A 423 -14.15 -0.23 22.35
CA ALA A 423 -15.16 -1.26 22.08
C ALA A 423 -15.04 -2.44 23.04
N ILE A 424 -13.84 -2.99 23.24
CA ILE A 424 -13.57 -4.10 24.17
C ILE A 424 -13.92 -3.71 25.61
N ARG A 425 -13.54 -2.50 26.05
CA ARG A 425 -13.89 -1.98 27.38
C ARG A 425 -15.41 -1.99 27.60
N HIS A 426 -16.19 -1.48 26.65
CA HIS A 426 -17.65 -1.53 26.74
C HIS A 426 -18.25 -2.93 26.61
N VAL A 427 -17.66 -3.83 25.80
CA VAL A 427 -18.08 -5.24 25.73
C VAL A 427 -17.93 -5.92 27.10
N CYS A 428 -16.82 -5.67 27.80
CA CYS A 428 -16.55 -6.27 29.11
C CYS A 428 -17.40 -5.63 30.23
N GLU A 429 -17.53 -4.30 30.23
CA GLU A 429 -18.39 -3.56 31.17
C GLU A 429 -19.87 -3.96 31.06
N LEU A 430 -20.37 -4.14 29.83
CA LEU A 430 -21.78 -4.49 29.55
C LEU A 430 -22.02 -6.01 29.46
N LYS A 431 -20.98 -6.83 29.69
CA LYS A 431 -21.02 -8.31 29.63
C LYS A 431 -21.57 -8.89 28.32
N LEU A 432 -21.30 -8.22 27.19
CA LEU A 432 -21.75 -8.65 25.85
C LEU A 432 -20.77 -9.64 25.18
N THR A 433 -20.03 -10.41 25.99
CA THR A 433 -18.92 -11.29 25.58
C THR A 433 -19.34 -12.45 24.69
N GLU A 434 -20.62 -12.85 24.72
CA GLU A 434 -21.19 -13.86 23.81
C GLU A 434 -21.38 -13.33 22.38
N LYS A 435 -21.67 -12.03 22.22
CA LYS A 435 -21.92 -11.40 20.91
C LYS A 435 -20.65 -10.81 20.30
N PHE A 436 -19.77 -10.28 21.13
CA PHE A 436 -18.47 -9.76 20.73
C PHE A 436 -17.41 -10.40 21.63
N SER A 437 -16.64 -11.34 21.09
CA SER A 437 -15.58 -11.99 21.87
C SER A 437 -14.38 -11.02 21.99
N PRO A 438 -13.95 -10.62 23.21
CA PRO A 438 -12.86 -9.65 23.37
C PRO A 438 -11.52 -10.12 22.81
N VAL A 439 -11.21 -11.41 22.95
CA VAL A 439 -9.89 -11.96 22.65
C VAL A 439 -9.60 -12.00 21.13
N PRO A 440 -10.49 -12.47 20.24
CA PRO A 440 -10.30 -12.37 18.79
C PRO A 440 -10.17 -10.93 18.29
N LEU A 441 -11.02 -10.01 18.76
CA LEU A 441 -10.97 -8.59 18.39
C LEU A 441 -9.63 -7.94 18.78
N LEU A 442 -9.08 -8.32 19.94
CA LEU A 442 -7.77 -7.84 20.37
C LEU A 442 -6.64 -8.46 19.54
N ILE A 443 -6.75 -9.73 19.13
CA ILE A 443 -5.75 -10.38 18.27
C ILE A 443 -5.70 -9.70 16.90
N GLU A 444 -6.85 -9.48 16.26
CA GLU A 444 -6.98 -8.80 14.95
C GLU A 444 -6.38 -7.39 14.99
N TYR A 445 -6.75 -6.58 16.00
CA TYR A 445 -6.20 -5.24 16.21
C TYR A 445 -4.67 -5.21 16.35
N LEU A 446 -4.10 -6.20 17.05
CA LEU A 446 -2.65 -6.28 17.26
C LEU A 446 -1.90 -6.80 16.03
N GLU A 447 -2.49 -7.73 15.28
CA GLU A 447 -1.94 -8.22 14.01
C GLU A 447 -1.96 -7.12 12.95
N ASP A 448 -3.01 -6.31 12.87
CA ASP A 448 -3.07 -5.12 12.01
C ASP A 448 -2.05 -4.05 12.39
N ALA A 449 -1.87 -3.77 13.69
CA ALA A 449 -0.86 -2.82 14.16
C ALA A 449 0.58 -3.29 13.86
N GLU A 450 0.85 -4.59 13.98
CA GLU A 450 2.13 -5.20 13.61
C GLU A 450 2.35 -5.21 12.08
N ASN A 451 1.31 -5.53 11.29
CA ASN A 451 1.35 -5.53 9.83
C ASN A 451 1.57 -4.11 9.27
N TYR A 452 0.81 -3.13 9.74
CA TYR A 452 0.98 -1.72 9.36
C TYR A 452 2.41 -1.25 9.62
N THR A 453 2.94 -1.51 10.82
CA THR A 453 4.28 -1.04 11.19
C THR A 453 5.40 -1.81 10.48
N THR A 454 5.23 -3.12 10.22
CA THR A 454 6.23 -3.89 9.46
C THR A 454 6.26 -3.50 7.99
N LEU A 455 5.11 -3.21 7.37
CA LEU A 455 5.03 -2.64 6.02
C LEU A 455 5.65 -1.24 5.96
N PHE A 456 5.23 -0.32 6.84
CA PHE A 456 5.73 1.06 6.89
C PHE A 456 7.24 1.13 7.17
N CYS A 457 7.78 0.21 7.99
CA CYS A 457 9.23 0.13 8.22
C CYS A 457 10.02 -0.36 6.99
N ARG A 458 9.41 -1.11 6.07
CA ARG A 458 10.03 -1.58 4.81
C ARG A 458 10.10 -0.48 3.75
N GLU A 459 9.22 0.51 3.80
CA GLU A 459 9.21 1.64 2.86
C GLU A 459 10.41 2.59 3.05
N LYS A 460 10.79 3.34 2.00
CA LYS A 460 11.88 4.32 2.02
C LYS A 460 11.46 5.67 2.64
N LYS A 461 10.91 5.64 3.86
CA LYS A 461 10.52 6.81 4.67
C LYS A 461 11.61 7.25 5.66
N SER A 462 11.54 8.47 6.18
CA SER A 462 12.53 9.02 7.12
C SER A 462 12.56 8.25 8.45
N VAL A 463 13.71 8.31 9.15
CA VAL A 463 13.87 7.62 10.44
C VAL A 463 12.89 8.17 11.48
N GLU A 464 12.67 9.48 11.48
CA GLU A 464 11.69 10.17 12.31
C GLU A 464 10.23 9.73 12.05
N GLU A 465 9.86 9.44 10.79
CA GLU A 465 8.52 8.91 10.47
C GLU A 465 8.37 7.45 10.90
N LYS A 466 9.40 6.61 10.70
CA LYS A 466 9.41 5.23 11.16
C LYS A 466 9.33 5.14 12.69
N LYS A 467 10.02 6.03 13.39
CA LYS A 467 9.90 6.20 14.84
C LYS A 467 8.47 6.55 15.25
N LYS A 468 7.83 7.56 14.63
CA LYS A 468 6.44 7.94 14.93
C LYS A 468 5.43 6.79 14.76
N VAL A 469 5.65 5.87 13.80
CA VAL A 469 4.78 4.70 13.62
C VAL A 469 5.07 3.63 14.68
N ALA A 470 6.35 3.35 14.97
CA ALA A 470 6.74 2.42 16.04
C ALA A 470 6.26 2.90 17.44
N ASP A 471 6.32 4.20 17.72
CA ASP A 471 5.81 4.80 18.96
C ASP A 471 4.29 4.65 19.09
N LYS A 472 3.54 4.74 17.97
CA LYS A 472 2.09 4.47 17.93
C LYS A 472 1.76 2.99 18.17
N GLU A 473 2.49 2.07 17.55
CA GLU A 473 2.33 0.63 17.80
C GLU A 473 2.62 0.31 19.28
N ALA A 474 3.69 0.88 19.84
CA ALA A 474 4.04 0.69 21.25
C ALA A 474 3.00 1.30 22.22
N ALA A 475 2.33 2.38 21.85
CA ALA A 475 1.22 2.94 22.63
C ALA A 475 -0.03 2.02 22.59
N ALA A 476 -0.40 1.53 21.41
CA ALA A 476 -1.50 0.58 21.22
C ALA A 476 -1.27 -0.72 22.01
N LEU A 477 -0.06 -1.30 21.93
CA LEU A 477 0.34 -2.50 22.68
C LEU A 477 0.28 -2.30 24.20
N ARG A 478 0.62 -1.10 24.72
CA ARG A 478 0.51 -0.79 26.15
C ARG A 478 -0.94 -0.63 26.60
N ALA A 479 -1.78 0.05 25.81
CA ALA A 479 -3.23 0.14 26.08
C ALA A 479 -3.92 -1.23 26.04
N ALA A 480 -3.51 -2.12 25.13
CA ALA A 480 -3.96 -3.51 25.09
C ALA A 480 -3.58 -4.28 26.36
N MET A 481 -2.34 -4.15 26.87
CA MET A 481 -1.93 -4.76 28.14
C MET A 481 -2.67 -4.21 29.36
N GLU A 482 -3.03 -2.93 29.36
CA GLU A 482 -3.83 -2.32 30.42
C GLU A 482 -5.26 -2.87 30.39
N CYS A 483 -5.88 -2.92 29.19
CA CYS A 483 -7.21 -3.48 28.99
C CYS A 483 -7.32 -4.98 29.36
N LEU A 484 -6.30 -5.79 29.05
CA LEU A 484 -6.29 -7.21 29.45
C LEU A 484 -6.30 -7.38 30.97
N LYS A 485 -5.58 -6.52 31.71
CA LYS A 485 -5.52 -6.52 33.17
C LYS A 485 -6.80 -6.00 33.82
N ASP A 486 -7.36 -4.91 33.31
CA ASP A 486 -8.61 -4.30 33.79
C ASP A 486 -9.75 -5.33 33.86
N PHE A 487 -9.73 -6.31 32.94
CA PHE A 487 -10.80 -7.32 32.77
C PHE A 487 -10.37 -8.77 33.06
N ASN A 488 -9.18 -9.01 33.64
CA ASN A 488 -8.63 -10.34 33.94
C ASN A 488 -8.57 -11.32 32.74
N LEU A 489 -8.41 -10.80 31.52
CA LEU A 489 -8.34 -11.61 30.28
C LEU A 489 -6.95 -12.21 30.03
N ASP A 490 -5.98 -11.94 30.92
CA ASP A 490 -4.58 -12.40 30.83
C ASP A 490 -4.41 -13.93 30.72
N SER A 491 -5.38 -14.72 31.19
CA SER A 491 -5.36 -16.19 31.10
C SER A 491 -5.84 -16.75 29.76
N GLU A 492 -6.63 -15.98 29.00
CA GLU A 492 -7.17 -16.39 27.69
C GLU A 492 -6.31 -15.86 26.52
N PHE A 493 -5.51 -14.82 26.77
CA PHE A 493 -4.61 -14.26 25.78
C PHE A 493 -3.20 -14.91 25.84
N PRO A 494 -2.48 -15.08 24.70
CA PRO A 494 -1.09 -15.53 24.71
C PRO A 494 -0.14 -14.55 25.42
N SER A 495 0.05 -14.74 26.73
CA SER A 495 0.80 -13.91 27.68
C SER A 495 2.15 -13.35 27.15
N ASP A 496 2.83 -14.13 26.31
CA ASP A 496 4.14 -13.82 25.76
C ASP A 496 4.15 -12.87 24.54
N LYS A 497 3.05 -12.73 23.78
CA LYS A 497 3.05 -12.01 22.48
C LYS A 497 3.35 -10.51 22.64
N ILE A 498 2.54 -9.79 23.43
CA ILE A 498 2.66 -8.33 23.56
C ILE A 498 4.00 -7.90 24.21
N PRO A 499 4.46 -8.50 25.34
CA PRO A 499 5.72 -8.11 25.96
C PRO A 499 6.98 -8.44 25.13
N LYS A 500 6.90 -9.38 24.18
CA LYS A 500 7.97 -9.63 23.20
C LYS A 500 7.98 -8.56 22.11
N ARG A 501 6.81 -8.17 21.59
CA ARG A 501 6.71 -7.15 20.54
C ARG A 501 7.11 -5.75 21.05
N ILE A 502 6.70 -5.35 22.25
CA ILE A 502 7.14 -4.09 22.88
C ILE A 502 8.67 -4.02 22.98
N ARG A 503 9.32 -5.10 23.47
CA ARG A 503 10.79 -5.18 23.53
C ARG A 503 11.46 -5.10 22.15
N ALA A 504 10.84 -5.66 21.12
CA ALA A 504 11.34 -5.55 19.75
C ALA A 504 11.25 -4.11 19.20
N LEU A 505 10.20 -3.36 19.55
CA LEU A 505 10.05 -1.95 19.18
C LEU A 505 11.03 -1.05 19.94
N GLU A 506 11.20 -1.25 21.25
CA GLU A 506 12.16 -0.49 22.07
C GLU A 506 13.61 -0.72 21.62
N ASN A 507 13.95 -1.94 21.17
CA ASN A 507 15.26 -2.21 20.57
C ASN A 507 15.44 -1.54 19.20
N LYS A 508 14.39 -1.46 18.37
CA LYS A 508 14.41 -0.68 17.12
C LYS A 508 14.57 0.81 17.38
N ASP A 509 13.89 1.36 18.38
CA ASP A 509 14.00 2.78 18.72
C ASP A 509 15.41 3.15 19.20
N ARG A 510 16.07 2.28 19.98
CA ARG A 510 17.50 2.43 20.33
C ARG A 510 18.40 2.41 19.09
N ALA A 511 18.13 1.54 18.12
CA ALA A 511 18.88 1.50 16.86
C ALA A 511 18.69 2.78 16.03
N PHE A 512 17.45 3.26 15.89
CA PHE A 512 17.14 4.52 15.22
C PHE A 512 17.75 5.73 15.93
N ALA A 513 17.75 5.77 17.27
CA ALA A 513 18.40 6.82 18.05
C ALA A 513 19.92 6.86 17.81
N LEU A 514 20.58 5.69 17.77
CA LEU A 514 22.01 5.57 17.45
C LEU A 514 22.30 5.99 16.00
N GLU A 515 21.44 5.63 15.04
CA GLU A 515 21.59 6.01 13.63
C GLU A 515 21.42 7.53 13.44
N ILE A 516 20.42 8.14 14.07
CA ILE A 516 20.23 9.61 14.10
C ILE A 516 21.42 10.30 14.78
N GLU A 517 21.96 9.74 15.87
CA GLU A 517 23.13 10.30 16.55
C GLU A 517 24.39 10.21 15.67
N GLN A 518 24.58 9.11 14.94
CA GLN A 518 25.65 8.97 13.94
C GLN A 518 25.49 9.94 12.77
N MET A 519 24.28 10.16 12.26
CA MET A 519 24.01 11.18 11.23
C MET A 519 24.30 12.60 11.75
N LYS A 520 23.93 12.91 13.00
CA LYS A 520 24.25 14.19 13.66
C LYS A 520 25.76 14.35 13.90
N LYS A 521 26.48 13.29 14.26
CA LYS A 521 27.95 13.29 14.37
C LYS A 521 28.61 13.51 13.00
N ARG A 522 28.15 12.86 11.92
CA ARG A 522 28.65 13.10 10.55
C ARG A 522 28.45 14.55 10.10
N ARG A 523 27.30 15.17 10.39
CA ARG A 523 27.04 16.61 10.14
C ARG A 523 27.90 17.55 10.99
N ARG A 524 28.31 17.16 12.20
CA ARG A 524 29.24 17.95 13.04
C ARG A 524 30.71 17.82 12.61
N ILE A 525 31.10 16.69 12.03
CA ILE A 525 32.46 16.49 11.51
C ILE A 525 32.68 17.31 10.23
N SER A 526 31.66 17.49 9.38
CA SER A 526 31.75 18.39 8.22
C SER A 526 31.64 19.89 8.58
N SER A 527 31.54 20.25 9.87
CA SER A 527 31.44 21.63 10.34
C SER A 527 32.57 22.02 11.30
N LEU A 528 33.70 21.31 11.27
CA LEU A 528 34.87 21.54 12.12
C LEU A 528 36.18 21.52 11.31
N CYS A 529 36.38 22.57 10.49
CA CYS A 529 37.71 23.05 10.11
C CYS A 529 37.90 24.44 10.75
N PRO A 530 39.01 24.74 11.46
CA PRO A 530 39.12 25.97 12.23
C PRO A 530 39.50 27.23 11.41
N LEU A 531 38.73 28.28 11.66
CA LEU A 531 39.10 29.70 11.77
C LEU A 531 39.57 30.51 10.55
N ASP A 532 38.76 31.54 10.29
CA ASP A 532 39.06 32.79 9.58
C ASP A 532 40.35 33.49 10.04
N GLN A 533 40.89 34.37 9.18
CA GLN A 533 41.00 35.82 9.46
C GLN A 533 41.22 36.64 8.17
N PRO A 534 41.00 37.98 8.15
CA PRO A 534 39.95 38.50 7.25
C PRO A 534 40.38 39.69 6.35
N SER A 535 39.38 40.23 5.62
CA SER A 535 39.42 41.43 4.75
C SER A 535 40.15 41.22 3.40
N GLN A 536 39.59 41.62 2.25
CA GLN A 536 38.96 42.92 2.02
C GLN A 536 37.60 42.89 1.30
N GLN A 537 36.83 43.95 1.54
CA GLN A 537 35.51 44.20 1.00
C GLN A 537 35.64 44.82 -0.41
N GLY A 538 35.57 43.97 -1.44
CA GLY A 538 35.81 44.37 -2.83
C GLY A 538 34.65 44.02 -3.77
N ASN A 539 33.78 45.00 -4.04
CA ASN A 539 32.77 45.07 -5.10
C ASN A 539 32.08 43.77 -5.55
N ILE A 540 30.78 43.68 -5.23
CA ILE A 540 29.81 42.81 -5.90
C ILE A 540 29.78 43.15 -7.39
N LYS A 541 30.54 42.42 -8.21
CA LYS A 541 30.26 42.28 -9.64
C LYS A 541 29.33 41.10 -9.81
N ARG A 542 28.13 41.37 -10.32
CA ARG A 542 27.21 40.35 -10.82
C ARG A 542 27.99 39.44 -11.79
N PRO A 543 27.83 38.10 -11.74
CA PRO A 543 28.35 37.26 -12.80
C PRO A 543 27.75 37.75 -14.12
N GLN A 544 28.61 38.03 -15.10
CA GLN A 544 28.16 38.40 -16.43
C GLN A 544 27.36 37.23 -17.02
N PRO A 545 26.33 37.48 -17.85
CA PRO A 545 25.71 36.41 -18.62
C PRO A 545 26.80 35.69 -19.42
N MET A 546 26.90 34.37 -19.27
CA MET A 546 27.85 33.57 -20.04
C MET A 546 27.69 33.88 -21.53
N ALA A 547 28.83 34.07 -22.22
CA ALA A 547 28.83 34.26 -23.65
C ALA A 547 28.10 33.09 -24.33
N LYS A 548 27.25 33.39 -25.33
CA LYS A 548 26.61 32.35 -26.12
C LYS A 548 27.67 31.60 -26.92
N SER A 549 27.97 30.37 -26.50
CA SER A 549 28.68 29.41 -27.35
C SER A 549 27.95 29.25 -28.68
N PRO A 550 28.65 28.93 -29.79
CA PRO A 550 27.99 28.58 -31.05
C PRO A 550 26.97 27.45 -30.85
N GLY A 551 25.86 27.49 -31.59
CA GLY A 551 24.84 26.46 -31.51
C GLY A 551 25.40 25.10 -31.93
N GLY A 552 25.29 24.10 -31.05
CA GLY A 552 25.77 22.73 -31.30
C GLY A 552 26.52 22.09 -30.12
N CYS A 553 27.07 22.88 -29.20
CA CYS A 553 27.86 22.34 -28.10
C CYS A 553 27.02 21.55 -27.07
N VAL A 554 27.46 20.33 -26.74
CA VAL A 554 26.82 19.44 -25.75
C VAL A 554 27.51 19.56 -24.39
N LYS A 555 26.74 19.87 -23.33
CA LYS A 555 27.21 19.87 -21.94
C LYS A 555 27.07 18.48 -21.34
N MET A 556 28.11 17.98 -20.68
CA MET A 556 28.17 16.62 -20.16
C MET A 556 28.60 16.64 -18.69
N ASN A 557 27.62 16.46 -17.82
CA ASN A 557 27.84 16.37 -16.38
C ASN A 557 28.17 14.93 -16.00
N PHE A 558 29.26 14.70 -15.27
CA PHE A 558 29.67 13.37 -14.81
C PHE A 558 29.78 13.31 -13.28
N CYS A 559 29.52 12.14 -12.69
CA CYS A 559 29.65 11.89 -11.25
C CYS A 559 29.85 10.38 -10.98
N CYS A 560 30.44 10.03 -9.83
CA CYS A 560 30.52 8.65 -9.35
C CYS A 560 29.98 8.48 -7.92
N ALA A 561 28.96 7.64 -7.75
CA ALA A 561 28.46 7.23 -6.44
C ALA A 561 28.99 5.85 -6.00
N ARG A 562 29.38 5.72 -4.73
CA ARG A 562 29.96 4.49 -4.16
C ARG A 562 28.98 3.74 -3.26
N ARG A 563 28.92 2.41 -3.41
CA ARG A 563 28.29 1.45 -2.50
C ARG A 563 29.37 0.62 -1.79
N LEU A 564 28.99 -0.27 -0.87
CA LEU A 564 29.91 -1.12 -0.10
C LEU A 564 30.76 -2.04 -0.99
N ASP A 565 30.19 -2.56 -2.07
CA ASP A 565 30.72 -3.60 -2.97
C ASP A 565 31.02 -3.10 -4.40
N CYS A 566 30.41 -2.01 -4.82
CA CYS A 566 30.48 -1.50 -6.20
C CYS A 566 30.46 0.04 -6.27
N SER A 567 30.83 0.58 -7.43
CA SER A 567 30.73 2.00 -7.79
C SER A 567 29.79 2.17 -8.99
N PHE A 568 29.05 3.26 -9.04
CA PHE A 568 28.15 3.63 -10.14
C PHE A 568 28.67 4.90 -10.79
N LEU A 569 29.04 4.79 -12.06
CA LEU A 569 29.44 5.91 -12.91
C LEU A 569 28.18 6.46 -13.57
N SER A 570 28.03 7.79 -13.62
CA SER A 570 26.87 8.44 -14.24
C SER A 570 27.29 9.63 -15.06
N VAL A 571 26.64 9.80 -16.21
CA VAL A 571 26.83 10.91 -17.14
C VAL A 571 25.47 11.39 -17.65
N VAL A 572 25.27 12.70 -17.68
CA VAL A 572 24.08 13.34 -18.24
C VAL A 572 24.50 14.35 -19.30
N ALA A 573 24.11 14.09 -20.55
CA ALA A 573 24.39 14.96 -21.69
C ALA A 573 23.19 15.88 -21.98
N ARG A 574 23.45 17.17 -22.22
CA ARG A 574 22.45 18.22 -22.41
C ARG A 574 22.82 19.15 -23.56
N ASN A 575 21.83 19.64 -24.31
CA ASN A 575 22.05 20.72 -25.29
C ASN A 575 22.18 22.10 -24.60
N THR A 576 22.44 23.14 -25.38
CA THR A 576 22.54 24.54 -24.91
C THR A 576 21.27 25.08 -24.25
N ASN A 577 20.11 24.45 -24.49
CA ASN A 577 18.82 24.83 -23.92
C ASN A 577 18.50 24.05 -22.63
N GLY A 578 19.42 23.20 -22.16
CA GLY A 578 19.24 22.35 -20.98
C GLY A 578 18.44 21.06 -21.21
N THR A 579 17.97 20.80 -22.44
CA THR A 579 17.28 19.55 -22.78
C THR A 579 18.26 18.38 -22.66
N VAL A 580 17.89 17.35 -21.91
CA VAL A 580 18.68 16.11 -21.81
C VAL A 580 18.65 15.38 -23.15
N LEU A 581 19.85 15.09 -23.68
CA LEU A 581 20.07 14.34 -24.91
C LEU A 581 20.28 12.86 -24.63
N SER A 582 21.03 12.53 -23.58
CA SER A 582 21.24 11.14 -23.15
C SER A 582 21.62 11.06 -21.67
N ILE A 583 21.31 9.93 -21.04
CA ILE A 583 21.80 9.55 -19.72
C ILE A 583 22.50 8.21 -19.86
N TRP A 584 23.72 8.12 -19.32
CA TRP A 584 24.50 6.91 -19.26
C TRP A 584 24.85 6.57 -17.82
N CYS A 585 24.68 5.31 -17.46
CA CYS A 585 25.02 4.77 -16.15
C CYS A 585 25.74 3.44 -16.32
N ARG A 586 26.76 3.20 -15.49
CA ARG A 586 27.49 1.94 -15.48
C ARG A 586 27.83 1.49 -14.07
N LYS A 587 27.66 0.19 -13.80
CA LYS A 587 28.09 -0.43 -12.55
C LYS A 587 29.51 -0.96 -12.71
N THR A 588 30.34 -0.69 -11.72
CA THR A 588 31.75 -1.07 -11.72
C THR A 588 32.13 -1.70 -10.39
N PRO A 589 33.20 -2.52 -10.32
CA PRO A 589 33.80 -2.90 -9.06
C PRO A 589 34.14 -1.65 -8.24
N ARG A 590 34.11 -1.76 -6.92
CA ARG A 590 34.39 -0.64 -6.00
C ARG A 590 35.72 0.05 -6.34
N SER A 591 35.62 1.27 -6.84
CA SER A 591 36.73 2.16 -7.20
C SER A 591 36.88 3.29 -6.18
N ASP A 592 38.11 3.72 -5.88
CA ASP A 592 38.38 4.89 -5.02
C ASP A 592 37.68 6.15 -5.52
N PRO A 593 37.26 7.10 -4.66
CA PRO A 593 36.40 8.21 -5.07
C PRO A 593 36.96 8.97 -6.28
N LEU A 594 38.25 9.33 -6.23
CA LEU A 594 38.95 10.02 -7.30
C LEU A 594 39.08 9.18 -8.58
N ALA A 595 39.26 7.86 -8.45
CA ALA A 595 39.30 6.94 -9.59
C ALA A 595 37.91 6.74 -10.20
N GLY A 596 36.86 6.73 -9.39
CA GLY A 596 35.46 6.74 -9.80
C GLY A 596 35.11 7.98 -10.63
N GLU A 597 35.47 9.17 -10.15
CA GLU A 597 35.27 10.41 -10.90
C GLU A 597 36.06 10.45 -12.21
N ALA A 598 37.33 10.02 -12.20
CA ALA A 598 38.12 9.89 -13.43
C ALA A 598 37.53 8.89 -14.44
N LEU A 599 36.93 7.79 -13.96
CA LEU A 599 36.21 6.81 -14.79
C LEU A 599 34.87 7.35 -15.31
N ALA A 600 34.15 8.16 -14.53
CA ALA A 600 32.93 8.82 -14.98
C ALA A 600 33.22 9.86 -16.06
N ALA A 601 34.29 10.66 -15.91
CA ALA A 601 34.80 11.55 -16.96
C ALA A 601 35.21 10.77 -18.23
N HIS A 602 35.91 9.63 -18.08
CA HIS A 602 36.25 8.76 -19.21
C HIS A 602 35.00 8.20 -19.92
N GLY A 603 33.98 7.81 -19.14
CA GLY A 603 32.68 7.38 -19.63
C GLY A 603 31.97 8.48 -20.43
N ALA A 604 32.04 9.74 -19.97
CA ALA A 604 31.46 10.88 -20.69
C ALA A 604 32.14 11.10 -22.06
N LEU A 605 33.47 11.05 -22.10
CA LEU A 605 34.23 11.18 -23.36
C LEU A 605 33.96 10.02 -24.31
N THR A 606 33.82 8.80 -23.79
CA THR A 606 33.46 7.61 -24.58
C THR A 606 32.04 7.76 -25.14
N LEU A 607 31.08 8.23 -24.34
CA LEU A 607 29.71 8.50 -24.76
C LEU A 607 29.67 9.54 -25.88
N ALA A 608 30.37 10.67 -25.72
CA ALA A 608 30.47 11.72 -26.74
C ALA A 608 31.04 11.21 -28.06
N SER A 609 32.13 10.44 -28.00
CA SER A 609 32.76 9.84 -29.18
C SER A 609 31.83 8.84 -29.87
N SER A 610 31.09 8.03 -29.12
CA SER A 610 30.10 7.09 -29.67
C SER A 610 28.81 7.74 -30.19
N SER A 611 28.56 9.00 -29.80
CA SER A 611 27.38 9.79 -30.21
C SER A 611 27.72 10.84 -31.27
N GLU A 612 28.94 10.79 -31.82
CA GLU A 612 29.46 11.69 -32.87
C GLU A 612 29.36 13.20 -32.52
N TRP A 613 29.46 13.54 -31.22
CA TRP A 613 29.44 14.94 -30.77
C TRP A 613 30.83 15.58 -30.90
N GLU A 614 31.00 16.47 -31.89
CA GLU A 614 32.28 17.13 -32.16
C GLU A 614 32.67 18.21 -31.13
N GLU A 615 31.69 18.88 -30.52
CA GLU A 615 31.89 20.03 -29.63
C GLU A 615 31.22 19.80 -28.26
N ILE A 616 32.02 19.61 -27.21
CA ILE A 616 31.56 19.24 -25.87
C ILE A 616 32.11 20.12 -24.75
N THR A 617 31.34 20.30 -23.69
CA THR A 617 31.78 20.83 -22.40
C THR A 617 31.65 19.74 -21.35
N LEU A 618 32.74 19.34 -20.72
CA LEU A 618 32.78 18.27 -19.73
C LEU A 618 32.77 18.89 -18.32
N GLU A 619 31.65 18.78 -17.61
CA GLU A 619 31.40 19.41 -16.31
C GLU A 619 31.48 18.37 -15.18
N GLY A 620 32.26 18.65 -14.13
CA GLY A 620 32.30 17.83 -12.92
C GLY A 620 32.73 18.63 -11.69
N ASP A 621 32.39 18.15 -10.49
CA ASP A 621 32.65 18.81 -9.21
C ASP A 621 33.96 18.36 -8.52
N SER A 622 34.70 17.44 -9.15
CA SER A 622 36.01 16.98 -8.68
C SER A 622 37.15 17.79 -9.32
N GLU A 623 37.54 18.90 -8.68
CA GLU A 623 38.64 19.79 -9.11
C GLU A 623 39.91 19.03 -9.56
N PRO A 624 40.44 18.04 -8.80
CA PRO A 624 41.69 17.40 -9.21
C PRO A 624 41.55 16.65 -10.54
N VAL A 625 40.40 16.00 -10.79
CA VAL A 625 40.13 15.30 -12.06
C VAL A 625 40.08 16.29 -13.21
N ILE A 626 39.42 17.42 -13.05
CA ILE A 626 39.39 18.47 -14.07
C ILE A 626 40.79 19.03 -14.33
N SER A 627 41.56 19.33 -13.29
CA SER A 627 42.94 19.83 -13.40
C SER A 627 43.89 18.84 -14.08
N TYR A 628 43.72 17.53 -13.85
CA TYR A 628 44.45 16.50 -14.61
C TYR A 628 44.03 16.44 -16.09
N LEU A 629 42.73 16.59 -16.39
CA LEU A 629 42.21 16.58 -17.77
C LEU A 629 42.60 17.83 -18.57
N GLN A 630 42.75 18.97 -17.91
CA GLN A 630 43.28 20.21 -18.48
C GLN A 630 44.81 20.18 -18.69
N GLY A 631 45.51 19.22 -18.07
CA GLY A 631 46.98 19.16 -18.08
C GLY A 631 47.65 20.15 -17.12
N SER A 632 46.90 20.70 -16.15
CA SER A 632 47.37 21.65 -15.15
C SER A 632 48.17 20.99 -14.01
N CYS A 633 48.02 19.67 -13.83
CA CYS A 633 48.71 18.88 -12.82
C CYS A 633 48.91 17.43 -13.31
N GLU A 634 49.89 16.72 -12.78
CA GLU A 634 50.16 15.31 -13.12
C GLU A 634 49.37 14.35 -12.21
N PRO A 635 48.65 13.35 -12.77
CA PRO A 635 47.86 12.40 -12.00
C PRO A 635 48.73 11.35 -11.29
N GLY A 636 48.35 11.00 -10.06
CA GLY A 636 48.96 9.89 -9.34
C GLY A 636 48.83 8.53 -10.05
N LEU A 637 49.80 7.64 -9.84
CA LEU A 637 49.94 6.31 -10.48
C LEU A 637 48.62 5.52 -10.59
N ALA A 638 47.77 5.54 -9.56
CA ALA A 638 46.50 4.81 -9.52
C ALA A 638 45.47 5.25 -10.57
N ILE A 639 45.52 6.50 -11.03
CA ILE A 639 44.57 7.07 -12.02
C ILE A 639 45.25 7.53 -13.31
N SER A 640 46.59 7.57 -13.36
CA SER A 640 47.37 8.03 -14.52
C SER A 640 46.91 7.40 -15.85
N ASN A 641 46.77 6.07 -15.92
CA ASN A 641 46.29 5.37 -17.13
C ASN A 641 44.87 5.80 -17.57
N ILE A 642 43.97 6.09 -16.62
CA ILE A 642 42.60 6.55 -16.92
C ILE A 642 42.66 7.98 -17.47
N VAL A 643 43.41 8.87 -16.81
CA VAL A 643 43.59 10.25 -17.24
C VAL A 643 44.26 10.33 -18.60
N SER A 644 45.36 9.60 -18.85
CA SER A 644 46.05 9.63 -20.15
C SER A 644 45.14 9.19 -21.31
N LYS A 645 44.27 8.19 -21.08
CA LYS A 645 43.25 7.79 -22.06
C LYS A 645 42.20 8.87 -22.28
N SER A 646 41.71 9.49 -21.22
CA SER A 646 40.75 10.60 -21.29
C SER A 646 41.33 11.84 -21.97
N VAL A 647 42.60 12.20 -21.71
CA VAL A 647 43.31 13.28 -22.41
C VAL A 647 43.54 12.92 -23.88
N GLY A 648 43.79 11.65 -24.20
CA GLY A 648 43.82 11.15 -25.58
C GLY A 648 42.49 11.37 -26.31
N LEU A 649 41.36 11.02 -25.68
CA LEU A 649 40.02 11.25 -26.23
C LEU A 649 39.66 12.74 -26.32
N LEU A 650 40.02 13.56 -25.32
CA LEU A 650 39.80 15.01 -25.36
C LEU A 650 40.40 15.65 -26.60
N ARG A 651 41.57 15.16 -27.05
CA ARG A 651 42.28 15.65 -28.25
C ARG A 651 41.69 15.19 -29.58
N SER A 652 40.76 14.22 -29.60
CA SER A 652 40.08 13.80 -30.85
C SER A 652 38.82 14.61 -31.17
N PHE A 653 38.32 15.41 -30.21
CA PHE A 653 37.19 16.31 -30.45
C PHE A 653 37.64 17.61 -31.11
N LYS A 654 36.76 18.19 -31.93
CA LYS A 654 36.96 19.52 -32.54
C LYS A 654 36.97 20.62 -31.48
N SER A 655 36.18 20.47 -30.43
CA SER A 655 36.24 21.28 -29.22
C SER A 655 35.83 20.43 -28.01
N ALA A 656 36.68 20.32 -27.00
CA ALA A 656 36.33 19.69 -25.73
C ALA A 656 36.93 20.46 -24.56
N VAL A 657 36.08 20.99 -23.69
CA VAL A 657 36.50 21.84 -22.56
C VAL A 657 36.11 21.21 -21.22
N PRO A 658 37.06 20.68 -20.44
CA PRO A 658 36.82 20.29 -19.05
C PRO A 658 36.65 21.52 -18.16
N ILE A 659 35.57 21.56 -17.37
CA ILE A 659 35.24 22.66 -16.45
C ILE A 659 34.90 22.09 -15.07
N CYS A 660 35.52 22.65 -14.04
CA CYS A 660 35.14 22.38 -12.66
C CYS A 660 33.92 23.22 -12.31
N VAL A 661 32.84 22.56 -11.88
CA VAL A 661 31.59 23.20 -11.47
C VAL A 661 31.37 23.00 -9.98
N THR A 662 30.44 23.74 -9.37
CA THR A 662 30.08 23.49 -7.96
C THR A 662 29.22 22.22 -7.86
N PRO A 663 29.15 21.56 -6.68
CA PRO A 663 28.31 20.39 -6.48
C PRO A 663 26.82 20.65 -6.81
N GLU A 664 26.32 21.86 -6.57
CA GLU A 664 24.95 22.27 -6.90
C GLU A 664 24.74 22.34 -8.42
N ALA A 665 25.74 22.79 -9.18
CA ALA A 665 25.70 22.79 -10.64
C ALA A 665 25.82 21.36 -11.23
N ASN A 666 26.48 20.44 -10.52
CA ASN A 666 26.59 19.02 -10.90
C ASN A 666 25.44 18.13 -10.36
N ALA A 667 24.45 18.71 -9.68
CA ALA A 667 23.39 17.99 -8.96
C ALA A 667 22.67 16.95 -9.83
N MET A 668 22.45 17.21 -11.12
CA MET A 668 21.78 16.29 -12.03
C MET A 668 22.55 14.96 -12.22
N ALA A 669 23.87 15.01 -12.42
CA ALA A 669 24.70 13.80 -12.50
C ALA A 669 24.81 13.10 -11.14
N HIS A 670 24.88 13.88 -10.05
CA HIS A 670 24.85 13.34 -8.70
C HIS A 670 23.54 12.57 -8.43
N ASN A 671 22.39 13.14 -8.74
CA ASN A 671 21.07 12.54 -8.50
C ASN A 671 20.85 11.28 -9.33
N VAL A 672 21.29 11.28 -10.60
CA VAL A 672 21.33 10.06 -11.43
C VAL A 672 22.22 8.96 -10.82
N SER A 673 23.40 9.31 -10.28
CA SER A 673 24.28 8.34 -9.61
C SER A 673 23.69 7.77 -8.31
N GLN A 674 23.02 8.62 -7.51
CA GLN A 674 22.29 8.19 -6.31
C GLN A 674 21.10 7.30 -6.67
N TRP A 675 20.35 7.62 -7.74
CA TRP A 675 19.28 6.78 -8.26
C TRP A 675 19.81 5.42 -8.72
N ALA A 676 20.96 5.38 -9.42
CA ALA A 676 21.59 4.14 -9.85
C ALA A 676 22.00 3.25 -8.66
N VAL A 677 22.59 3.84 -7.61
CA VAL A 677 22.89 3.14 -6.33
C VAL A 677 21.61 2.60 -5.68
N ARG A 678 20.55 3.41 -5.59
CA ARG A 678 19.27 3.08 -4.93
C ARG A 678 18.51 1.94 -5.62
N ASN A 679 18.69 1.77 -6.93
CA ASN A 679 18.03 0.77 -7.75
C ASN A 679 18.96 -0.38 -8.18
N ASN A 680 20.25 -0.33 -7.84
CA ASN A 680 21.25 -1.35 -8.17
C ASN A 680 21.29 -1.67 -9.67
N VAL A 681 21.29 -0.61 -10.49
CA VAL A 681 21.34 -0.68 -11.95
C VAL A 681 22.46 -1.60 -12.43
N GLN A 682 22.13 -2.57 -13.28
CA GLN A 682 23.13 -3.47 -13.88
C GLN A 682 23.72 -2.84 -15.15
N ASP A 683 24.86 -3.35 -15.61
CA ASP A 683 25.50 -2.89 -16.85
C ASP A 683 24.55 -3.07 -18.05
N GLY A 684 24.24 -1.97 -18.72
CA GLY A 684 23.41 -1.92 -19.93
C GLY A 684 23.87 -0.79 -20.85
N PRO A 685 23.42 -0.76 -22.11
CA PRO A 685 23.66 0.37 -23.02
C PRO A 685 23.06 1.68 -22.47
N SER A 686 23.42 2.83 -23.08
CA SER A 686 22.93 4.15 -22.69
C SER A 686 21.41 4.16 -22.50
N TRP A 687 20.96 4.63 -21.33
CA TRP A 687 19.57 4.47 -20.88
C TRP A 687 18.58 5.38 -21.63
N MET A 688 19.07 6.27 -22.50
CA MET A 688 18.29 6.92 -23.54
C MET A 688 19.11 7.05 -24.84
N CYS A 689 18.81 6.17 -25.80
CA CYS A 689 19.05 6.41 -27.24
C CYS A 689 17.73 6.34 -28.06
N CYS A 690 16.59 6.10 -27.41
CA CYS A 690 15.27 5.96 -28.05
C CYS A 690 14.20 6.82 -27.35
N LEU A 691 14.28 8.14 -27.47
CA LEU A 691 13.18 9.06 -27.09
C LEU A 691 12.96 10.19 -28.10
N THR A 692 12.78 9.83 -29.37
CA THR A 692 12.04 10.68 -30.31
C THR A 692 10.54 10.57 -30.02
N LEU A 693 10.07 11.46 -29.13
CA LEU A 693 8.67 11.93 -28.98
C LEU A 693 7.55 11.02 -29.54
N SER A 694 7.06 10.08 -28.74
CA SER A 694 5.62 9.87 -28.49
C SER A 694 5.37 8.77 -27.45
N VAL A 695 4.18 8.78 -26.84
CA VAL A 695 3.65 7.77 -25.91
C VAL A 695 4.30 7.69 -24.51
N SER A 696 3.70 8.43 -23.59
CA SER A 696 3.30 7.97 -22.24
C SER A 696 4.11 6.84 -21.57
N PHE A 697 5.25 7.17 -20.96
CA PHE A 697 5.91 6.32 -19.95
C PHE A 697 6.14 7.12 -18.65
N PRO A 698 5.68 6.64 -17.47
CA PRO A 698 5.76 7.40 -16.22
C PRO A 698 7.16 7.53 -15.61
N PHE A 699 8.18 6.87 -16.18
CA PHE A 699 9.53 6.80 -15.61
C PHE A 699 10.43 8.04 -15.88
N ALA A 700 10.03 8.95 -16.76
CA ALA A 700 10.84 10.13 -17.08
C ALA A 700 10.75 11.27 -16.03
N PHE A 701 9.66 11.33 -15.25
CA PHE A 701 9.45 12.39 -14.24
C PHE A 701 10.35 12.20 -13.01
N ASP A 702 10.47 10.97 -12.49
CA ASP A 702 11.25 10.64 -11.27
C ASP A 702 12.76 10.95 -11.37
N ILE A 703 13.30 11.16 -12.57
CA ILE A 703 14.72 11.45 -12.82
C ILE A 703 14.99 12.96 -12.94
N LEU A 704 13.96 13.78 -13.21
CA LEU A 704 14.07 15.21 -13.48
C LEU A 704 13.54 16.13 -12.36
N GLU A 705 12.83 15.58 -11.35
CA GLU A 705 12.36 16.32 -10.17
C GLU A 705 13.22 16.13 -8.90
N LEU A 706 14.47 15.65 -9.03
CA LEU A 706 15.45 15.50 -7.93
C LEU A 706 16.60 16.51 -8.02
#